data_AF-A0A4Q4Y8R0-F1
#
_entry.id   AF-A0A4Q4Y8R0-F1
#
_cell.length_a   1.000
_cell.length_b   1.000
_cell.length_c   1.000
_cell.angle_alpha   90.00
_cell.angle_beta   90.00
_cell.angle_gamma   90.00
#
_symmetry.space_group_name_H-M   'P 1'
#
loop_
_entity.id
_entity.type
_entity.pdbx_description
1 polymer ?
#
loop_
_entity_poly.entity_id
_entity_poly.type
_entity_poly.pdbx_seq_one_letter_code
_entity_poly.pdbx_strand_id
1 'polypeptide(L)'
;METETHEADGVRIAVEGCGHGTLDAIYASVAASSKARGWNGVDLLIIGGDFQAVRNAADLSVMKVPAKYRKLGDFPAYYSGEKKAPYLTIFLAGNHEASSHLWELYYGGWVAPNIYYMGAANVLRLGPLRIAGLGGIWTGHDYRKPHHERLPFSHDDVKSFYHVREFDTRKLLLLREQVDIGISHDWPRGIENHGNSEALWKMKPFFRQESIDGKLGNPAAAYVMDRLRPAYWFSAHLHCKFAAVKEYDAPIAQEAPVATSSNSEDVEASKVAEPTANPDEIDLDMEESEDEPSTKVAADATETVAPGNPEYVSDDIRAQLPASFAKSTEQPKLNPGQRYHLHYDPEWLAITRVFAQYLTIGDREAQTPPDLGENVYFPMIDKERIWVEENIVQKGRLGVPENFTTTAPPHRKGDPETVSHQPDEYTNPQTVTFCELVGVPNLWDASSEERAERKAKGPAASPVAAAKDSRTFAVLHFHNEGGHFSTEGRMDPIVNPGTASSHSHGVMGGSNFGLMIEGDRLLDSECTNALLSVDKSNYWVPALFFQSPVNGTFKRVPLFYMQVYYFFEPTNDDIKPFPPGLKIVSGDTKKRTAPASGALNLDPSKGPIQAVQFTCPTQDPNAVRYPPDSDGTQAGLQDPTNRGAGAGFPVVNCDGYASPLRQDVHLPSCYDPRAGLDAHASNMAFPRDAGGGKQDCPAGWVHLPHLFFEVYWDTPQFANAWDPDGRAQPFVLANGDRTGFGSHGDFVAGWDEDTLAAIIDGCDAGDSGMDRCPETGPLNPGDKCRIPSIFPDPQQEWLDELPGDNPVSGWGV
;
A
#
# COMPACT_ATOMS: atom_id res chain seq x y z
N MET A 1 22.30 -46.12 12.66
CA MET A 1 21.95 -46.90 11.45
C MET A 1 21.76 -45.87 10.37
N GLU A 2 22.79 -45.65 9.56
CA GLU A 2 22.68 -44.84 8.34
C GLU A 2 21.95 -45.71 7.32
N THR A 3 20.75 -45.28 6.93
CA THR A 3 20.07 -45.83 5.76
C THR A 3 20.76 -45.25 4.53
N GLU A 4 21.58 -46.06 3.87
CA GLU A 4 22.05 -45.80 2.51
C GLU A 4 20.85 -45.73 1.57
N THR A 5 20.30 -44.53 1.35
CA THR A 5 19.40 -44.28 0.23
C THR A 5 20.24 -43.97 -1.00
N HIS A 6 20.39 -44.97 -1.88
CA HIS A 6 20.86 -44.73 -3.24
C HIS A 6 19.71 -44.18 -4.08
N GLU A 7 19.71 -42.87 -4.34
CA GLU A 7 18.88 -42.29 -5.40
C GLU A 7 19.58 -42.46 -6.76
N ALA A 8 19.08 -43.39 -7.56
CA ALA A 8 19.29 -43.40 -9.00
C ALA A 8 18.01 -42.84 -9.66
N ASP A 9 18.17 -41.95 -10.64
CA ASP A 9 17.09 -41.45 -11.50
C ASP A 9 16.01 -40.51 -10.89
N GLY A 10 16.22 -39.91 -9.71
CA GLY A 10 15.32 -38.90 -9.12
C GLY A 10 15.25 -37.55 -9.86
N VAL A 11 14.25 -36.72 -9.55
CA VAL A 11 14.09 -35.36 -10.10
C VAL A 11 14.88 -34.38 -9.24
N ARG A 12 15.79 -33.60 -9.84
CA ARG A 12 16.58 -32.60 -9.12
C ARG A 12 15.92 -31.23 -9.20
N ILE A 13 15.57 -30.68 -8.04
CA ILE A 13 14.90 -29.39 -7.95
C ILE A 13 15.77 -28.41 -7.17
N ALA A 14 16.02 -27.24 -7.76
CA ALA A 14 16.46 -26.06 -7.03
C ALA A 14 15.25 -25.23 -6.62
N VAL A 15 15.29 -24.66 -5.41
CA VAL A 15 14.23 -23.80 -4.89
C VAL A 15 14.88 -22.49 -4.45
N GLU A 16 14.35 -21.39 -4.96
CA GLU A 16 14.71 -20.01 -4.65
C GLU A 16 13.50 -19.30 -4.03
N GLY A 17 13.76 -18.37 -3.11
CA GLY A 17 12.72 -17.59 -2.44
C GLY A 17 12.16 -16.50 -3.36
N CYS A 18 12.49 -15.25 -3.07
CA CYS A 18 12.10 -14.10 -3.87
C CYS A 18 13.10 -13.85 -5.02
N GLY A 19 12.61 -13.50 -6.21
CA GLY A 19 13.46 -13.27 -7.38
C GLY A 19 14.08 -11.87 -7.47
N HIS A 20 13.30 -10.84 -7.13
CA HIS A 20 13.56 -9.40 -7.23
C HIS A 20 14.28 -8.98 -8.53
N GLY A 21 13.93 -9.63 -9.65
CA GLY A 21 14.50 -9.36 -10.98
C GLY A 21 15.97 -9.77 -11.19
N THR A 22 16.57 -10.58 -10.30
CA THR A 22 18.01 -10.93 -10.30
C THR A 22 18.32 -12.32 -10.89
N LEU A 23 17.68 -12.64 -12.03
CA LEU A 23 17.72 -13.99 -12.62
C LEU A 23 19.13 -14.48 -12.94
N ASP A 24 20.05 -13.61 -13.36
CA ASP A 24 21.42 -14.01 -13.66
C ASP A 24 22.14 -14.54 -12.42
N ALA A 25 21.96 -13.86 -11.28
CA ALA A 25 22.55 -14.25 -10.01
C ALA A 25 21.97 -15.57 -9.50
N ILE A 26 20.65 -15.75 -9.62
CA ILE A 26 19.96 -16.99 -9.26
C ILE A 26 20.49 -18.16 -10.09
N TYR A 27 20.55 -18.03 -11.42
CA TYR A 27 21.06 -19.09 -12.28
C TYR A 27 22.53 -19.41 -12.02
N ALA A 28 23.36 -18.39 -11.74
CA ALA A 28 24.76 -18.59 -11.36
C ALA A 28 24.88 -19.35 -10.02
N SER A 29 24.04 -19.02 -9.03
CA SER A 29 23.98 -19.70 -7.73
C SER A 29 23.58 -21.17 -7.88
N VAL A 30 22.55 -21.45 -8.67
CA VAL A 30 22.11 -22.84 -8.97
C VAL A 30 23.22 -23.63 -9.67
N ALA A 31 23.94 -23.02 -10.62
CA ALA A 31 25.07 -23.65 -11.29
C ALA A 31 26.22 -23.95 -10.31
N ALA A 32 26.57 -23.02 -9.42
CA ALA A 32 27.60 -23.20 -8.41
C ALA A 32 27.23 -24.32 -7.42
N SER A 33 25.98 -24.33 -6.92
CA SER A 33 25.45 -25.37 -6.03
C SER A 33 25.43 -26.75 -6.70
N SER A 34 24.99 -26.82 -7.96
CA SER A 34 25.01 -28.05 -8.76
C SER A 34 26.43 -28.60 -8.90
N LYS A 35 27.39 -27.73 -9.25
CA LYS A 35 28.80 -28.12 -9.37
C LYS A 35 29.38 -28.61 -8.05
N ALA A 36 29.08 -27.95 -6.93
CA ALA A 36 29.53 -28.37 -5.59
C ALA A 36 28.99 -29.74 -5.19
N ARG A 37 27.79 -30.12 -5.68
CA ARG A 37 27.16 -31.43 -5.47
C ARG A 37 27.57 -32.50 -6.49
N GLY A 38 28.43 -32.16 -7.45
CA GLY A 38 28.79 -33.06 -8.55
C GLY A 38 27.63 -33.33 -9.52
N TRP A 39 26.64 -32.44 -9.57
CA TRP A 39 25.50 -32.53 -10.48
C TRP A 39 25.78 -31.74 -11.76
N ASN A 40 25.35 -32.29 -12.90
CA ASN A 40 25.43 -31.64 -14.22
C ASN A 40 24.32 -30.59 -14.44
N GLY A 41 23.75 -30.05 -13.36
CA GLY A 41 22.57 -29.18 -13.36
C GLY A 41 21.37 -29.78 -12.62
N VAL A 42 20.26 -29.05 -12.67
CA VAL A 42 18.96 -29.43 -12.09
C VAL A 42 17.91 -29.62 -13.19
N ASP A 43 16.86 -30.40 -12.90
CA ASP A 43 15.74 -30.64 -13.82
C ASP A 43 14.70 -29.51 -13.75
N LEU A 44 14.58 -28.86 -12.59
CA LEU A 44 13.64 -27.77 -12.33
C LEU A 44 14.25 -26.73 -11.37
N LEU A 45 13.98 -25.45 -11.64
CA LEU A 45 14.10 -24.36 -10.68
C LEU A 45 12.70 -23.86 -10.32
N ILE A 46 12.40 -23.75 -9.03
CA ILE A 46 11.19 -23.13 -8.50
C ILE A 46 11.57 -21.78 -7.88
N ILE A 47 10.90 -20.70 -8.26
CA ILE A 47 11.01 -19.38 -7.63
C ILE A 47 9.69 -19.06 -6.92
N GLY A 48 9.73 -18.86 -5.60
CA GLY A 48 8.54 -18.70 -4.75
C GLY A 48 7.77 -17.39 -4.94
N GLY A 49 8.36 -16.39 -5.58
CA GLY A 49 7.67 -15.21 -6.12
C GLY A 49 8.56 -13.98 -6.19
N ASP A 50 7.94 -12.80 -6.27
CA ASP A 50 8.61 -11.53 -6.61
C ASP A 50 9.56 -11.70 -7.79
N PHE A 51 9.11 -12.38 -8.83
CA PHE A 51 9.94 -12.72 -9.97
C PHE A 51 10.28 -11.48 -10.81
N GLN A 52 9.36 -10.52 -10.87
CA GLN A 52 9.42 -9.29 -11.66
C GLN A 52 9.58 -9.57 -13.16
N ALA A 53 8.57 -10.20 -13.77
CA ALA A 53 8.53 -10.51 -15.21
C ALA A 53 8.33 -9.26 -16.11
N VAL A 54 9.12 -8.22 -15.92
CA VAL A 54 9.02 -6.90 -16.54
C VAL A 54 9.56 -6.91 -17.97
N ARG A 55 8.72 -6.66 -18.97
CA ARG A 55 9.17 -6.68 -20.38
C ARG A 55 9.83 -5.37 -20.80
N ASN A 56 9.34 -4.26 -20.25
CA ASN A 56 9.78 -2.90 -20.53
C ASN A 56 9.37 -1.91 -19.42
N ALA A 57 9.73 -0.63 -19.58
CA ALA A 57 9.46 0.41 -18.60
C ALA A 57 7.95 0.69 -18.36
N ALA A 58 7.07 0.36 -19.31
CA ALA A 58 5.63 0.50 -19.10
C ALA A 58 5.13 -0.55 -18.10
N ASP A 59 5.62 -1.79 -18.13
CA ASP A 59 5.27 -2.77 -17.10
C ASP A 59 5.74 -2.34 -15.69
N LEU A 60 6.86 -1.61 -15.57
CA LEU A 60 7.30 -1.04 -14.30
C LEU A 60 6.35 0.03 -13.76
N SER A 61 5.64 0.76 -14.63
CA SER A 61 4.77 1.85 -14.17
C SER A 61 3.58 1.34 -13.37
N VAL A 62 3.20 0.07 -13.56
CA VAL A 62 2.11 -0.64 -12.89
C VAL A 62 2.56 -1.71 -11.90
N MET A 63 3.83 -1.69 -11.48
CA MET A 63 4.37 -2.55 -10.43
C MET A 63 4.23 -1.86 -9.07
N LYS A 64 3.79 -2.59 -8.04
CA LYS A 64 3.75 -2.07 -6.67
C LYS A 64 5.14 -2.08 -6.04
N VAL A 65 5.97 -1.13 -6.44
CA VAL A 65 7.26 -0.82 -5.80
C VAL A 65 7.36 0.70 -5.71
N PRO A 66 7.89 1.30 -4.63
CA PRO A 66 8.14 2.74 -4.57
C PRO A 66 8.93 3.21 -5.80
N ALA A 67 8.55 4.34 -6.40
CA ALA A 67 9.06 4.75 -7.72
C ALA A 67 10.61 4.80 -7.78
N LYS A 68 11.25 5.23 -6.69
CA LYS A 68 12.72 5.30 -6.55
C LYS A 68 13.44 3.94 -6.61
N TYR A 69 12.75 2.84 -6.30
CA TYR A 69 13.31 1.49 -6.25
C TYR A 69 12.97 0.65 -7.47
N ARG A 70 12.11 1.14 -8.37
CA ARG A 70 11.74 0.42 -9.60
C ARG A 70 12.95 0.26 -10.51
N LYS A 71 13.30 -0.98 -10.84
CA LYS A 71 14.38 -1.34 -11.75
C LYS A 71 13.90 -2.40 -12.71
N LEU A 72 14.37 -2.34 -13.97
CA LEU A 72 14.01 -3.32 -15.01
C LEU A 72 14.49 -4.74 -14.69
N GLY A 73 15.59 -4.88 -13.95
CA GLY A 73 16.22 -6.18 -13.66
C GLY A 73 16.74 -6.89 -14.91
N ASP A 74 16.95 -8.20 -14.78
CA ASP A 74 17.55 -9.04 -15.82
C ASP A 74 16.54 -9.58 -16.84
N PHE A 75 15.25 -9.65 -16.46
CA PHE A 75 14.22 -10.34 -17.23
C PHE A 75 14.03 -9.85 -18.68
N PRO A 76 14.14 -8.54 -19.02
CA PRO A 76 14.01 -8.08 -20.41
C PRO A 76 14.95 -8.80 -21.40
N ALA A 77 16.15 -9.19 -20.97
CA ALA A 77 17.10 -9.93 -21.80
C ALA A 77 16.63 -11.37 -22.10
N TYR A 78 15.91 -12.00 -21.16
CA TYR A 78 15.30 -13.32 -21.36
C TYR A 78 14.05 -13.23 -22.23
N TYR A 79 13.22 -12.21 -22.00
CA TYR A 79 12.01 -11.95 -22.77
C TYR A 79 12.29 -11.68 -24.26
N SER A 80 13.32 -10.87 -24.54
CA SER A 80 13.76 -10.55 -25.90
C SER A 80 14.47 -11.69 -26.62
N GLY A 81 14.90 -12.72 -25.88
CA GLY A 81 15.67 -13.86 -26.39
C GLY A 81 17.18 -13.61 -26.52
N GLU A 82 17.69 -12.48 -26.01
CA GLU A 82 19.15 -12.25 -25.88
C GLU A 82 19.80 -13.30 -24.97
N LYS A 83 19.10 -13.66 -23.88
CA LYS A 83 19.47 -14.73 -22.95
C LYS A 83 18.44 -15.85 -23.00
N LYS A 84 18.86 -17.04 -22.57
CA LYS A 84 18.00 -18.21 -22.40
C LYS A 84 18.20 -18.79 -21.02
N ALA A 85 17.10 -19.14 -20.34
CA ALA A 85 17.16 -19.77 -19.04
C ALA A 85 17.84 -21.16 -19.14
N PRO A 86 18.89 -21.42 -18.36
CA PRO A 86 19.66 -22.66 -18.45
C PRO A 86 18.91 -23.88 -17.90
N TYR A 87 17.91 -23.65 -17.04
CA TYR A 87 17.08 -24.69 -16.43
C TYR A 87 15.61 -24.36 -16.64
N LEU A 88 14.77 -25.39 -16.76
CA LEU A 88 13.33 -25.21 -16.72
C LEU A 88 12.97 -24.52 -15.40
N THR A 89 12.37 -23.35 -15.51
CA THR A 89 12.05 -22.50 -14.36
C THR A 89 10.54 -22.35 -14.25
N ILE A 90 9.96 -22.65 -13.08
CA ILE A 90 8.58 -22.29 -12.75
C ILE A 90 8.57 -21.26 -11.63
N PHE A 91 7.60 -20.35 -11.64
CA PHE A 91 7.44 -19.38 -10.56
C PHE A 91 5.97 -19.04 -10.29
N LEU A 92 5.71 -18.55 -9.08
CA LEU A 92 4.45 -17.92 -8.68
C LEU A 92 4.60 -16.40 -8.61
N ALA A 93 3.49 -15.68 -8.65
CA ALA A 93 3.49 -14.24 -8.42
C ALA A 93 3.68 -13.96 -6.93
N GLY A 94 4.56 -13.02 -6.59
CA GLY A 94 4.60 -12.35 -5.27
C GLY A 94 3.84 -11.02 -5.30
N ASN A 95 4.24 -10.07 -4.46
CA ASN A 95 3.68 -8.70 -4.44
C ASN A 95 4.44 -7.74 -5.36
N HIS A 96 5.71 -8.01 -5.67
CA HIS A 96 6.51 -7.22 -6.62
C HIS A 96 6.51 -7.84 -8.01
N GLU A 97 5.45 -7.60 -8.77
CA GLU A 97 5.27 -8.21 -10.09
C GLU A 97 4.89 -7.23 -11.19
N ALA A 98 5.20 -7.63 -12.43
CA ALA A 98 4.68 -7.00 -13.63
C ALA A 98 3.20 -7.40 -13.82
N SER A 99 2.31 -6.80 -13.03
CA SER A 99 0.89 -7.18 -12.91
C SER A 99 0.20 -7.31 -14.27
N SER A 100 0.41 -6.36 -15.18
CA SER A 100 -0.12 -6.38 -16.55
C SER A 100 0.26 -7.64 -17.32
N HIS A 101 1.56 -7.98 -17.32
CA HIS A 101 2.09 -9.11 -18.06
C HIS A 101 1.63 -10.44 -17.47
N LEU A 102 1.64 -10.57 -16.14
CA LEU A 102 1.17 -11.79 -15.48
C LEU A 102 -0.34 -11.98 -15.62
N TRP A 103 -1.12 -10.90 -15.72
CA TRP A 103 -2.56 -11.01 -15.94
C TRP A 103 -2.92 -11.65 -17.27
N GLU A 104 -2.15 -11.35 -18.33
CA GLU A 104 -2.30 -12.01 -19.64
C GLU A 104 -2.20 -13.54 -19.55
N LEU A 105 -1.57 -14.06 -18.50
CA LEU A 105 -1.23 -15.46 -18.25
C LEU A 105 -1.84 -15.98 -16.95
N TYR A 106 -3.07 -15.56 -16.60
CA TYR A 106 -3.76 -15.98 -15.38
C TYR A 106 -3.84 -17.51 -15.18
N TYR A 107 -4.03 -18.27 -16.26
CA TYR A 107 -4.06 -19.74 -16.23
C TYR A 107 -2.65 -20.39 -16.27
N GLY A 108 -1.61 -19.57 -16.26
CA GLY A 108 -0.21 -19.94 -16.46
C GLY A 108 0.22 -19.90 -17.93
N GLY A 109 1.52 -19.76 -18.14
CA GLY A 109 2.13 -19.76 -19.47
C GLY A 109 3.60 -19.37 -19.46
N TRP A 110 4.26 -19.49 -20.61
CA TRP A 110 5.66 -19.12 -20.78
C TRP A 110 5.79 -17.59 -20.81
N VAL A 111 6.58 -17.03 -19.89
CA VAL A 111 6.94 -15.60 -19.91
C VAL A 111 8.21 -15.35 -20.71
N ALA A 112 9.03 -16.39 -20.88
CA ALA A 112 10.20 -16.44 -21.76
C ALA A 112 10.48 -17.91 -22.09
N PRO A 113 11.34 -18.22 -23.08
CA PRO A 113 11.72 -19.61 -23.34
C PRO A 113 12.29 -20.27 -22.07
N ASN A 114 11.73 -21.42 -21.69
CA ASN A 114 12.12 -22.21 -20.52
C ASN A 114 11.79 -21.56 -19.14
N ILE A 115 10.98 -20.49 -19.11
CA ILE A 115 10.47 -19.85 -17.89
C ILE A 115 8.94 -19.82 -17.93
N TYR A 116 8.29 -20.54 -17.02
CA TYR A 116 6.83 -20.72 -16.97
C TYR A 116 6.24 -20.08 -15.70
N TYR A 117 5.33 -19.13 -15.88
CA TYR A 117 4.50 -18.62 -14.80
C TYR A 117 3.37 -19.59 -14.52
N MET A 118 3.18 -19.98 -13.26
CA MET A 118 2.11 -20.92 -12.91
C MET A 118 0.70 -20.33 -13.05
N GLY A 119 0.53 -19.01 -13.04
CA GLY A 119 -0.80 -18.38 -12.98
C GLY A 119 -1.19 -18.00 -11.55
N ALA A 120 -2.41 -17.47 -11.36
CA ALA A 120 -2.91 -17.07 -10.04
C ALA A 120 -3.00 -18.27 -9.06
N ALA A 121 -3.46 -19.41 -9.58
CA ALA A 121 -3.34 -20.72 -8.94
C ALA A 121 -3.32 -21.80 -10.02
N ASN A 122 -2.57 -22.89 -9.80
CA ASN A 122 -2.46 -23.97 -10.80
C ASN A 122 -1.95 -25.28 -10.20
N VAL A 123 -2.15 -26.37 -10.94
CA VAL A 123 -1.51 -27.66 -10.70
C VAL A 123 -0.85 -28.16 -11.98
N LEU A 124 0.46 -28.37 -11.91
CA LEU A 124 1.26 -28.87 -13.03
C LEU A 124 1.87 -30.23 -12.69
N ARG A 125 2.20 -31.00 -13.72
CA ARG A 125 2.95 -32.26 -13.61
C ARG A 125 4.32 -32.13 -14.27
N LEU A 126 5.35 -32.63 -13.58
CA LEU A 126 6.71 -32.75 -14.11
C LEU A 126 7.25 -34.14 -13.79
N GLY A 127 7.28 -35.01 -14.80
CA GLY A 127 7.65 -36.41 -14.60
C GLY A 127 6.74 -37.07 -13.56
N PRO A 128 7.28 -37.60 -12.45
CA PRO A 128 6.46 -38.23 -11.40
C PRO A 128 5.80 -37.22 -10.44
N LEU A 129 6.16 -35.94 -10.50
CA LEU A 129 5.76 -34.95 -9.50
C LEU A 129 4.51 -34.20 -9.92
N ARG A 130 3.63 -33.95 -8.96
CA ARG A 130 2.48 -33.06 -9.05
C ARG A 130 2.68 -31.86 -8.13
N ILE A 131 2.64 -30.67 -8.72
CA ILE A 131 3.04 -29.42 -8.08
C ILE A 131 1.84 -28.48 -8.08
N ALA A 132 1.35 -28.10 -6.90
CA ALA A 132 0.28 -27.11 -6.72
C ALA A 132 0.87 -25.76 -6.30
N GLY A 133 0.34 -24.68 -6.87
CA GLY A 133 0.76 -23.31 -6.56
C GLY A 133 -0.40 -22.38 -6.27
N LEU A 134 -0.23 -21.52 -5.27
CA LEU A 134 -1.13 -20.41 -4.91
C LEU A 134 -0.31 -19.11 -4.88
N GLY A 135 -0.49 -18.26 -5.90
CA GLY A 135 0.24 -17.01 -6.03
C GLY A 135 -0.34 -15.88 -5.17
N GLY A 136 0.48 -14.87 -4.88
CA GLY A 136 0.08 -13.66 -4.19
C GLY A 136 0.26 -13.68 -2.67
N ILE A 137 -0.11 -12.56 -2.04
CA ILE A 137 -0.05 -12.33 -0.59
C ILE A 137 -1.43 -12.20 0.04
N TRP A 138 -1.53 -12.46 1.34
CA TRP A 138 -2.80 -12.42 2.04
C TRP A 138 -3.23 -11.01 2.46
N THR A 139 -4.47 -10.64 2.12
CA THR A 139 -5.22 -9.59 2.82
C THR A 139 -6.66 -10.01 3.03
N GLY A 140 -7.20 -9.75 4.22
CA GLY A 140 -8.60 -10.05 4.52
C GLY A 140 -9.60 -9.21 3.71
N HIS A 141 -9.19 -8.01 3.31
CA HIS A 141 -10.03 -7.04 2.60
C HIS A 141 -10.44 -7.52 1.20
N ASP A 142 -9.49 -8.03 0.43
CA ASP A 142 -9.74 -8.44 -0.96
C ASP A 142 -10.02 -9.94 -1.12
N TYR A 143 -9.77 -10.75 -0.10
CA TYR A 143 -9.93 -12.21 -0.18
C TYR A 143 -11.30 -12.63 -0.71
N ARG A 144 -12.37 -11.97 -0.25
CA ARG A 144 -13.75 -12.26 -0.67
C ARG A 144 -14.23 -11.49 -1.89
N LYS A 145 -13.38 -10.71 -2.54
CA LYS A 145 -13.72 -9.98 -3.77
C LYS A 145 -13.38 -10.85 -4.99
N PRO A 146 -14.06 -10.66 -6.14
CA PRO A 146 -13.59 -11.23 -7.38
C PRO A 146 -12.31 -10.52 -7.83
N HIS A 147 -11.64 -11.14 -8.80
CA HIS A 147 -10.66 -10.46 -9.63
C HIS A 147 -11.40 -9.42 -10.47
N HIS A 148 -11.08 -8.14 -10.29
CA HIS A 148 -11.75 -7.02 -10.98
C HIS A 148 -10.76 -6.15 -11.74
N GLU A 149 -9.46 -6.39 -11.55
CA GLU A 149 -8.36 -5.63 -12.09
C GLU A 149 -8.32 -5.79 -13.61
N ARG A 150 -8.31 -4.67 -14.35
CA ARG A 150 -8.09 -4.67 -15.79
C ARG A 150 -7.52 -3.33 -16.23
N LEU A 151 -6.54 -3.35 -17.14
CA LEU A 151 -5.89 -2.13 -17.63
C LEU A 151 -6.91 -1.16 -18.28
N PRO A 152 -6.73 0.16 -18.11
CA PRO A 152 -5.75 0.83 -17.24
C PRO A 152 -6.03 0.58 -15.76
N PHE A 153 -4.99 0.31 -14.98
CA PHE A 153 -5.11 0.07 -13.54
C PHE A 153 -5.20 1.39 -12.77
N SER A 154 -6.05 1.44 -11.76
CA SER A 154 -5.98 2.46 -10.71
C SER A 154 -4.83 2.14 -9.75
N HIS A 155 -4.57 3.01 -8.76
CA HIS A 155 -3.62 2.68 -7.70
C HIS A 155 -4.05 1.43 -6.92
N ASP A 156 -5.35 1.28 -6.67
CA ASP A 156 -5.92 0.12 -5.99
C ASP A 156 -5.73 -1.16 -6.80
N ASP A 157 -5.95 -1.12 -8.12
CA ASP A 157 -5.82 -2.30 -8.99
C ASP A 157 -4.39 -2.86 -8.97
N VAL A 158 -3.38 -1.98 -8.89
CA VAL A 158 -1.97 -2.37 -8.81
C VAL A 158 -1.68 -3.19 -7.55
N LYS A 159 -2.38 -2.90 -6.44
CA LYS A 159 -2.26 -3.64 -5.18
C LYS A 159 -3.12 -4.90 -5.16
N SER A 160 -4.40 -4.75 -5.51
CA SER A 160 -5.38 -5.82 -5.37
C SER A 160 -5.09 -6.99 -6.30
N PHE A 161 -4.36 -6.78 -7.41
CA PHE A 161 -3.92 -7.80 -8.35
C PHE A 161 -3.22 -8.99 -7.67
N TYR A 162 -2.25 -8.72 -6.79
CA TYR A 162 -1.42 -9.78 -6.19
C TYR A 162 -2.01 -10.30 -4.88
N HIS A 163 -3.18 -9.84 -4.46
CA HIS A 163 -3.83 -10.33 -3.26
C HIS A 163 -4.49 -11.70 -3.52
N VAL A 164 -4.34 -12.64 -2.59
CA VAL A 164 -4.96 -13.97 -2.70
C VAL A 164 -6.48 -13.85 -2.67
N ARG A 165 -7.17 -14.60 -3.55
CA ARG A 165 -8.64 -14.67 -3.60
C ARG A 165 -9.19 -16.00 -3.08
N GLU A 166 -10.37 -15.92 -2.49
CA GLU A 166 -11.18 -17.08 -2.11
C GLU A 166 -11.46 -17.96 -3.33
N PHE A 167 -11.70 -17.34 -4.49
CA PHE A 167 -11.94 -18.03 -5.75
C PHE A 167 -10.82 -19.02 -6.11
N ASP A 168 -9.56 -18.59 -6.01
CA ASP A 168 -8.40 -19.43 -6.34
C ASP A 168 -8.15 -20.50 -5.27
N THR A 169 -8.31 -20.11 -4.01
CA THR A 169 -8.18 -21.00 -2.85
C THR A 169 -9.21 -22.14 -2.93
N ARG A 170 -10.46 -21.84 -3.26
CA ARG A 170 -11.55 -22.81 -3.35
C ARG A 170 -11.28 -23.88 -4.40
N LYS A 171 -10.70 -23.52 -5.56
CA LYS A 171 -10.30 -24.50 -6.59
C LYS A 171 -9.28 -25.50 -6.06
N LEU A 172 -8.26 -25.04 -5.33
CA LEU A 172 -7.23 -25.92 -4.75
C LEU A 172 -7.78 -26.85 -3.65
N LEU A 173 -8.73 -26.35 -2.84
CA LEU A 173 -9.36 -27.16 -1.78
C LEU A 173 -10.21 -28.32 -2.33
N LEU A 174 -10.62 -28.27 -3.61
CA LEU A 174 -11.43 -29.30 -4.27
C LEU A 174 -10.60 -30.44 -4.88
N LEU A 175 -9.26 -30.40 -4.79
CA LEU A 175 -8.41 -31.50 -5.23
C LEU A 175 -8.62 -32.75 -4.36
N ARG A 176 -8.67 -33.92 -5.01
CA ARG A 176 -8.82 -35.24 -4.38
C ARG A 176 -7.62 -36.15 -4.66
N GLU A 177 -6.94 -35.97 -5.78
CA GLU A 177 -5.68 -36.68 -6.04
C GLU A 177 -4.55 -36.07 -5.17
N GLN A 178 -3.57 -36.89 -4.75
CA GLN A 178 -2.44 -36.43 -3.92
C GLN A 178 -1.59 -35.38 -4.66
N VAL A 179 -1.07 -34.40 -3.92
CA VAL A 179 -0.08 -33.42 -4.39
C VAL A 179 1.26 -33.70 -3.70
N ASP A 180 2.37 -33.60 -4.43
CA ASP A 180 3.70 -33.88 -3.90
C ASP A 180 4.36 -32.61 -3.35
N ILE A 181 4.21 -31.49 -4.07
CA ILE A 181 4.82 -30.20 -3.75
C ILE A 181 3.74 -29.11 -3.75
N GLY A 182 3.60 -28.39 -2.64
CA GLY A 182 2.84 -27.15 -2.55
C GLY A 182 3.76 -25.93 -2.59
N ILE A 183 3.29 -24.83 -3.17
CA ILE A 183 4.03 -23.57 -3.26
C ILE A 183 3.07 -22.41 -2.97
N SER A 184 3.51 -21.46 -2.14
CA SER A 184 2.86 -20.15 -1.97
C SER A 184 3.92 -19.07 -1.81
N HIS A 185 3.62 -17.82 -2.16
CA HIS A 185 4.58 -16.74 -1.88
C HIS A 185 4.68 -16.48 -0.37
N ASP A 186 3.57 -16.08 0.25
CA ASP A 186 3.47 -15.98 1.71
C ASP A 186 3.51 -17.34 2.40
N TRP A 187 4.05 -17.36 3.62
CA TRP A 187 4.05 -18.56 4.44
C TRP A 187 2.64 -18.97 4.86
N PRO A 188 2.31 -20.26 4.91
CA PRO A 188 1.10 -20.74 5.57
C PRO A 188 1.05 -20.25 7.01
N ARG A 189 -0.06 -19.63 7.40
CA ARG A 189 -0.24 -19.09 8.75
C ARG A 189 0.02 -20.15 9.83
N GLY A 190 0.80 -19.78 10.84
CA GLY A 190 1.10 -20.62 12.00
C GLY A 190 2.19 -21.66 11.78
N ILE A 191 2.76 -21.78 10.58
CA ILE A 191 3.81 -22.77 10.27
C ILE A 191 5.09 -22.55 11.10
N GLU A 192 5.33 -21.32 11.54
CA GLU A 192 6.45 -20.96 12.41
C GLU A 192 6.44 -21.70 13.76
N ASN A 193 5.26 -22.15 14.22
CA ASN A 193 5.10 -22.94 15.45
C ASN A 193 5.53 -24.41 15.29
N HIS A 194 5.83 -24.84 14.07
CA HIS A 194 6.25 -26.20 13.73
C HIS A 194 7.76 -26.30 13.43
N GLY A 195 8.52 -25.25 13.73
CA GLY A 195 9.98 -25.20 13.58
C GLY A 195 10.67 -24.61 14.81
N ASN A 196 11.89 -24.09 14.64
CA ASN A 196 12.61 -23.42 15.73
C ASN A 196 12.20 -21.94 15.82
N SER A 197 11.02 -21.67 16.38
CA SER A 197 10.48 -20.31 16.47
C SER A 197 11.39 -19.39 17.29
N GLU A 198 12.06 -19.90 18.34
CA GLU A 198 13.01 -19.11 19.13
C GLU A 198 14.21 -18.59 18.31
N ALA A 199 14.70 -19.39 17.36
CA ALA A 199 15.73 -18.92 16.42
C ALA A 199 15.17 -17.89 15.44
N LEU A 200 13.92 -18.07 14.99
CA LEU A 200 13.22 -17.10 14.14
C LEU A 200 13.04 -15.77 14.85
N TRP A 201 12.60 -15.74 16.11
CA TRP A 201 12.44 -14.52 16.91
C TRP A 201 13.76 -13.78 17.13
N LYS A 202 14.88 -14.51 17.22
CA LYS A 202 16.20 -13.86 17.31
C LYS A 202 16.59 -13.18 16.00
N MET A 203 16.23 -13.77 14.86
CA MET A 203 16.51 -13.23 13.53
C MET A 203 15.54 -12.10 13.15
N LYS A 204 14.26 -12.24 13.50
CA LYS A 204 13.15 -11.33 13.19
C LYS A 204 12.27 -11.16 14.44
N PRO A 205 12.63 -10.27 15.38
CA PRO A 205 11.95 -10.14 16.67
C PRO A 205 10.46 -9.77 16.58
N PHE A 206 10.07 -8.96 15.59
CA PHE A 206 8.70 -8.49 15.42
C PHE A 206 7.70 -9.62 15.10
N PHE A 207 8.15 -10.67 14.42
CA PHE A 207 7.31 -11.82 14.09
C PHE A 207 6.79 -12.56 15.33
N ARG A 208 7.44 -12.41 16.49
CA ARG A 208 7.01 -13.06 17.72
C ARG A 208 5.62 -12.59 18.14
N GLN A 209 5.37 -11.28 18.06
CA GLN A 209 4.07 -10.74 18.44
C GLN A 209 3.01 -11.10 17.40
N GLU A 210 3.33 -11.03 16.10
CA GLU A 210 2.41 -11.44 15.03
C GLU A 210 2.01 -12.91 15.11
N SER A 211 2.94 -13.78 15.47
CA SER A 211 2.68 -15.21 15.67
C SER A 211 1.77 -15.45 16.88
N ILE A 212 2.03 -14.78 18.01
CA ILE A 212 1.16 -14.83 19.20
C ILE A 212 -0.26 -14.34 18.87
N ASP A 213 -0.37 -13.29 18.07
CA ASP A 213 -1.65 -12.72 17.66
C ASP A 213 -2.34 -13.53 16.54
N GLY A 214 -1.67 -14.55 15.98
CA GLY A 214 -2.18 -15.37 14.88
C GLY A 214 -2.30 -14.62 13.54
N LYS A 215 -1.47 -13.59 13.34
CA LYS A 215 -1.45 -12.75 12.13
C LYS A 215 -0.37 -13.15 11.13
N LEU A 216 0.75 -13.71 11.60
CA LEU A 216 1.89 -14.07 10.75
C LEU A 216 1.48 -15.11 9.70
N GLY A 217 1.65 -14.74 8.43
CA GLY A 217 1.37 -15.59 7.27
C GLY A 217 -0.09 -15.64 6.83
N ASN A 218 -0.31 -16.49 5.84
CA ASN A 218 -1.49 -16.55 4.98
C ASN A 218 -2.45 -17.69 5.41
N PRO A 219 -3.68 -17.37 5.88
CA PRO A 219 -4.74 -18.33 6.18
C PRO A 219 -5.14 -19.21 5.01
N ALA A 220 -5.27 -18.66 3.80
CA ALA A 220 -5.66 -19.43 2.63
C ALA A 220 -4.60 -20.48 2.27
N ALA A 221 -3.31 -20.11 2.31
CA ALA A 221 -2.21 -21.05 2.13
C ALA A 221 -2.22 -22.14 3.22
N ALA A 222 -2.53 -21.79 4.48
CA ALA A 222 -2.69 -22.77 5.55
C ALA A 222 -3.84 -23.75 5.29
N TYR A 223 -5.02 -23.28 4.86
CA TYR A 223 -6.14 -24.15 4.50
C TYR A 223 -5.78 -25.11 3.38
N VAL A 224 -5.12 -24.62 2.32
CA VAL A 224 -4.69 -25.45 1.20
C VAL A 224 -3.65 -26.48 1.63
N MET A 225 -2.63 -26.07 2.39
CA MET A 225 -1.60 -26.97 2.92
C MET A 225 -2.23 -28.07 3.79
N ASP A 226 -3.16 -27.73 4.68
CA ASP A 226 -3.79 -28.67 5.59
C ASP A 226 -4.75 -29.65 4.90
N ARG A 227 -5.36 -29.22 3.80
CA ARG A 227 -6.22 -30.04 2.96
C ARG A 227 -5.44 -30.98 2.06
N LEU A 228 -4.36 -30.50 1.43
CA LEU A 228 -3.60 -31.26 0.44
C LEU A 228 -2.47 -32.10 1.05
N ARG A 229 -1.94 -31.68 2.20
CA ARG A 229 -0.86 -32.34 2.95
C ARG A 229 0.29 -32.80 2.05
N PRO A 230 0.89 -31.91 1.23
CA PRO A 230 1.97 -32.31 0.35
C PRO A 230 3.21 -32.70 1.16
N ALA A 231 4.07 -33.53 0.55
CA ALA A 231 5.32 -33.94 1.19
C ALA A 231 6.27 -32.75 1.43
N TYR A 232 6.22 -31.74 0.55
CA TYR A 232 6.98 -30.51 0.67
C TYR A 232 6.08 -29.29 0.41
N TRP A 233 6.28 -28.24 1.20
CA TRP A 233 5.70 -26.91 0.97
C TRP A 233 6.82 -25.87 0.93
N PHE A 234 6.88 -25.08 -0.14
CA PHE A 234 7.88 -24.03 -0.30
C PHE A 234 7.22 -22.64 -0.28
N SER A 235 7.78 -21.73 0.50
CA SER A 235 7.33 -20.34 0.58
C SER A 235 8.49 -19.35 0.58
N ALA A 236 8.18 -18.09 0.30
CA ALA A 236 9.12 -16.99 0.14
C ALA A 236 8.69 -15.79 1.04
N HIS A 237 8.76 -14.56 0.50
CA HIS A 237 8.33 -13.29 1.08
C HIS A 237 9.11 -12.80 2.32
N LEU A 238 9.20 -13.60 3.39
CA LEU A 238 9.71 -13.14 4.69
C LEU A 238 11.25 -12.96 4.77
N HIS A 239 11.94 -13.08 3.64
CA HIS A 239 13.39 -12.88 3.48
C HIS A 239 14.25 -13.51 4.59
N CYS A 240 13.89 -14.72 5.01
CA CYS A 240 14.64 -15.50 5.96
C CYS A 240 14.53 -16.99 5.65
N LYS A 241 15.58 -17.74 5.98
CA LYS A 241 15.56 -19.19 5.86
C LYS A 241 14.97 -19.80 7.12
N PHE A 242 13.90 -20.57 6.95
CA PHE A 242 13.26 -21.29 8.03
C PHE A 242 12.80 -22.66 7.54
N ALA A 243 12.83 -23.64 8.44
CA ALA A 243 12.38 -25.00 8.17
C ALA A 243 11.48 -25.45 9.32
N ALA A 244 10.37 -26.08 8.95
CA ALA A 244 9.37 -26.60 9.87
C ALA A 244 8.90 -27.98 9.40
N VAL A 245 8.41 -28.78 10.34
CA VAL A 245 7.78 -30.07 10.07
C VAL A 245 6.40 -30.06 10.71
N LYS A 246 5.37 -29.97 9.87
CA LYS A 246 3.98 -30.06 10.32
C LYS A 246 3.51 -31.51 10.26
N GLU A 247 3.26 -32.08 11.42
CA GLU A 247 2.70 -33.43 11.53
C GLU A 247 1.18 -33.36 11.44
N TYR A 248 0.59 -34.32 10.72
CA TYR A 248 -0.85 -34.48 10.61
C TYR A 248 -1.27 -35.78 11.24
N ASP A 249 -2.34 -35.73 12.04
CA ASP A 249 -2.94 -36.95 12.58
C ASP A 249 -3.40 -37.86 11.44
N ALA A 250 -3.24 -39.17 11.67
CA ALA A 250 -3.79 -40.18 10.80
C ALA A 250 -5.31 -39.95 10.69
N PRO A 251 -5.89 -39.98 9.48
CA PRO A 251 -7.32 -39.78 9.31
C PRO A 251 -8.07 -40.82 10.16
N ILE A 252 -8.83 -40.34 11.14
CA ILE A 252 -9.69 -41.19 11.95
C ILE A 252 -10.74 -41.79 11.01
N ALA A 253 -10.73 -43.11 10.85
CA ALA A 253 -11.77 -43.81 10.09
C ALA A 253 -13.12 -43.58 10.79
N GLN A 254 -13.93 -42.66 10.29
CA GLN A 254 -15.29 -42.47 10.79
C GLN A 254 -16.17 -43.62 10.31
N GLU A 255 -16.61 -44.47 11.25
CA GLU A 255 -17.73 -45.38 11.04
C GLU A 255 -18.99 -44.58 10.68
N ALA A 256 -19.71 -45.05 9.67
CA ALA A 256 -20.90 -44.39 9.12
C ALA A 256 -21.98 -44.16 10.21
N PRO A 257 -22.56 -42.94 10.33
CA PRO A 257 -23.57 -42.69 11.34
C PRO A 257 -24.92 -43.31 10.93
N VAL A 258 -25.45 -44.14 11.83
CA VAL A 258 -26.80 -44.69 11.80
C VAL A 258 -27.81 -43.54 12.01
N ALA A 259 -28.80 -43.46 11.13
CA ALA A 259 -29.86 -42.46 11.19
C ALA A 259 -30.76 -42.63 12.41
N THR A 260 -30.91 -41.58 13.22
CA THR A 260 -32.06 -41.40 14.12
C THR A 260 -32.50 -39.93 14.17
N SER A 261 -33.82 -39.77 14.24
CA SER A 261 -34.64 -38.58 14.03
C SER A 261 -34.63 -37.54 15.16
N SER A 262 -34.71 -36.27 14.75
CA SER A 262 -35.42 -35.12 15.36
C SER A 262 -35.32 -34.85 16.86
N ASN A 263 -34.75 -33.70 17.24
CA ASN A 263 -35.52 -32.53 17.69
C ASN A 263 -34.63 -31.29 17.87
N SER A 264 -35.29 -30.14 17.69
CA SER A 264 -34.83 -28.76 17.89
C SER A 264 -34.37 -28.45 19.32
N GLU A 265 -33.31 -27.65 19.46
CA GLU A 265 -33.22 -26.47 20.36
C GLU A 265 -31.85 -25.77 20.20
N ASP A 266 -31.83 -24.51 20.63
CA ASP A 266 -30.91 -23.40 20.33
C ASP A 266 -29.42 -23.63 20.61
N VAL A 267 -28.55 -23.02 19.78
CA VAL A 267 -27.17 -22.67 20.17
C VAL A 267 -26.80 -21.28 19.63
N GLU A 268 -26.43 -20.41 20.56
CA GLU A 268 -25.93 -19.04 20.40
C GLU A 268 -24.74 -18.92 19.44
N ALA A 269 -24.79 -17.90 18.59
CA ALA A 269 -23.68 -17.48 17.75
C ALA A 269 -22.58 -16.81 18.60
N SER A 270 -21.44 -17.48 18.75
CA SER A 270 -20.20 -16.84 19.21
C SER A 270 -19.68 -15.88 18.14
N LYS A 271 -19.41 -14.65 18.57
CA LYS A 271 -18.77 -13.57 17.81
C LYS A 271 -17.37 -14.02 17.36
N VAL A 272 -17.12 -13.97 16.06
CA VAL A 272 -15.78 -14.08 15.47
C VAL A 272 -15.18 -12.68 15.42
N ALA A 273 -13.99 -12.54 15.99
CA ALA A 273 -13.21 -11.31 16.03
C ALA A 273 -12.69 -10.92 14.64
N GLU A 274 -12.65 -9.62 14.39
CA GLU A 274 -12.18 -8.99 13.16
C GLU A 274 -10.65 -9.14 12.99
N PRO A 275 -10.14 -9.44 11.78
CA PRO A 275 -8.70 -9.53 11.55
C PRO A 275 -8.12 -8.16 11.18
N THR A 276 -7.22 -7.67 12.01
CA THR A 276 -6.36 -6.49 11.81
C THR A 276 -5.31 -6.71 10.71
N ALA A 277 -5.00 -5.65 9.95
CA ALA A 277 -3.96 -5.57 8.93
C ALA A 277 -2.53 -5.84 9.46
N ASN A 278 -1.67 -6.35 8.57
CA ASN A 278 -0.27 -6.71 8.83
C ASN A 278 0.64 -5.54 8.39
N PRO A 279 1.28 -4.80 9.31
CA PRO A 279 2.28 -3.79 8.96
C PRO A 279 3.67 -4.45 8.88
N ASP A 280 4.52 -3.95 7.98
CA ASP A 280 5.95 -4.29 7.85
C ASP A 280 6.29 -5.46 6.89
N GLU A 281 6.12 -5.17 5.60
CA GLU A 281 7.01 -5.71 4.56
C GLU A 281 8.43 -5.14 4.78
N ILE A 282 9.42 -6.01 4.90
CA ILE A 282 10.78 -5.65 5.31
C ILE A 282 11.53 -5.00 4.14
N ASP A 283 11.85 -3.71 4.25
CA ASP A 283 12.83 -3.02 3.41
C ASP A 283 14.24 -3.49 3.82
N LEU A 284 14.98 -4.15 2.91
CA LEU A 284 16.31 -4.70 3.17
C LEU A 284 17.38 -3.91 2.42
N ASP A 285 18.16 -3.12 3.16
CA ASP A 285 19.52 -2.74 2.78
C ASP A 285 20.51 -3.05 3.91
N MET A 286 21.52 -3.85 3.53
CA MET A 286 22.93 -3.94 3.99
C MET A 286 23.29 -4.33 5.45
N GLU A 287 24.16 -5.34 5.61
CA GLU A 287 25.63 -5.18 5.62
C GLU A 287 26.36 -6.55 5.67
N GLU A 288 27.47 -6.64 4.92
CA GLU A 288 28.44 -7.75 4.91
C GLU A 288 29.26 -7.83 6.21
N SER A 289 29.63 -9.04 6.63
CA SER A 289 30.94 -9.26 7.25
C SER A 289 31.41 -10.70 7.02
N GLU A 290 32.63 -10.79 6.47
CA GLU A 290 33.41 -12.01 6.28
C GLU A 290 33.97 -12.50 7.63
N ASP A 291 34.04 -13.83 7.83
CA ASP A 291 35.23 -14.49 8.38
C ASP A 291 35.09 -16.04 8.40
N GLU A 292 36.04 -16.70 7.75
CA GLU A 292 36.39 -18.14 7.87
C GLU A 292 37.52 -18.26 8.92
N PRO A 293 37.71 -19.38 9.66
CA PRO A 293 38.40 -20.53 9.03
C PRO A 293 38.09 -21.95 9.56
N SER A 294 38.06 -22.89 8.61
CA SER A 294 38.78 -24.18 8.55
C SER A 294 38.84 -25.12 9.78
N THR A 295 38.52 -26.41 9.58
CA THR A 295 39.52 -27.51 9.67
C THR A 295 38.99 -28.86 9.19
N LYS A 296 39.93 -29.64 8.63
CA LYS A 296 39.84 -30.92 7.90
C LYS A 296 39.77 -32.14 8.84
N VAL A 297 39.15 -33.26 8.41
CA VAL A 297 39.65 -34.67 8.49
C VAL A 297 38.86 -35.54 7.48
N ALA A 298 39.41 -35.96 6.32
CA ALA A 298 39.95 -37.32 5.97
C ALA A 298 39.09 -38.52 6.47
N ALA A 299 38.30 -39.19 5.62
CA ALA A 299 38.63 -40.27 4.68
C ALA A 299 39.09 -41.58 5.35
N ASP A 300 38.28 -42.65 5.24
CA ASP A 300 38.79 -43.97 4.87
C ASP A 300 37.72 -44.84 4.20
N ALA A 301 38.16 -45.68 3.27
CA ALA A 301 37.38 -46.51 2.37
C ALA A 301 37.40 -47.98 2.81
N THR A 302 36.41 -48.78 2.40
CA THR A 302 36.63 -50.21 2.09
C THR A 302 35.50 -50.82 1.26
N GLU A 303 35.88 -51.87 0.52
CA GLU A 303 35.29 -52.46 -0.67
C GLU A 303 34.10 -53.42 -0.46
N THR A 304 33.10 -53.26 -1.33
CA THR A 304 32.32 -54.23 -2.13
C THR A 304 32.00 -55.65 -1.62
N VAL A 305 30.70 -56.01 -1.63
CA VAL A 305 30.17 -57.30 -2.17
C VAL A 305 28.77 -57.06 -2.79
N ALA A 306 28.55 -57.53 -4.02
CA ALA A 306 27.31 -57.41 -4.81
C ALA A 306 26.18 -58.37 -4.36
N PRO A 307 24.92 -58.10 -4.75
CA PRO A 307 24.15 -59.16 -5.43
C PRO A 307 23.28 -58.68 -6.61
N GLY A 308 22.77 -59.66 -7.36
CA GLY A 308 22.21 -59.54 -8.70
C GLY A 308 20.88 -58.79 -8.85
N ASN A 309 20.63 -58.40 -10.10
CA ASN A 309 19.42 -57.78 -10.64
C ASN A 309 18.54 -58.87 -11.31
N PRO A 310 17.27 -58.60 -11.69
CA PRO A 310 16.10 -58.21 -10.90
C PRO A 310 14.93 -59.22 -11.07
N GLU A 311 13.96 -59.19 -10.16
CA GLU A 311 12.65 -59.79 -10.40
C GLU A 311 11.77 -58.91 -11.30
N TYR A 312 11.09 -59.58 -12.21
CA TYR A 312 10.31 -59.10 -13.34
C TYR A 312 8.87 -58.79 -12.88
N VAL A 313 8.43 -57.53 -12.99
CA VAL A 313 7.02 -57.18 -12.79
C VAL A 313 6.27 -57.45 -14.10
N SER A 314 5.24 -58.31 -14.04
CA SER A 314 4.47 -58.73 -15.22
C SER A 314 3.62 -57.60 -15.82
N ASP A 315 3.37 -57.68 -17.12
CA ASP A 315 2.63 -56.67 -17.90
C ASP A 315 1.17 -56.48 -17.43
N ASP A 316 0.61 -57.43 -16.69
CA ASP A 316 -0.73 -57.34 -16.11
C ASP A 316 -0.83 -56.29 -14.99
N ILE A 317 0.27 -56.01 -14.27
CA ILE A 317 0.33 -54.96 -13.23
C ILE A 317 0.46 -53.57 -13.88
N ARG A 318 1.10 -53.47 -15.05
CA ARG A 318 1.16 -52.22 -15.84
C ARG A 318 -0.19 -51.83 -16.43
N ALA A 319 -1.05 -52.79 -16.74
CA ALA A 319 -2.37 -52.56 -17.31
C ALA A 319 -3.42 -52.02 -16.32
N GLN A 320 -3.11 -52.01 -15.01
CA GLN A 320 -4.01 -51.51 -13.95
C GLN A 320 -3.68 -50.07 -13.51
N LEU A 321 -2.63 -49.45 -14.08
CA LEU A 321 -2.31 -48.05 -13.82
C LEU A 321 -3.24 -47.13 -14.64
N PRO A 322 -3.65 -45.98 -14.09
CA PRO A 322 -4.43 -45.00 -14.84
C PRO A 322 -3.68 -44.56 -16.11
N ALA A 323 -4.41 -44.23 -17.18
CA ALA A 323 -3.83 -43.80 -18.47
C ALA A 323 -2.91 -42.57 -18.36
N SER A 324 -2.96 -41.83 -17.25
CA SER A 324 -2.00 -40.76 -16.90
C SER A 324 -0.55 -41.23 -16.73
N PHE A 325 -0.28 -42.55 -16.71
CA PHE A 325 1.07 -43.13 -16.67
C PHE A 325 1.53 -43.72 -18.02
N ALA A 326 0.74 -43.62 -19.09
CA ALA A 326 1.13 -44.12 -20.41
C ALA A 326 2.12 -43.16 -21.10
N LYS A 327 3.19 -43.71 -21.70
CA LYS A 327 4.21 -42.96 -22.43
C LYS A 327 3.60 -42.33 -23.70
N SER A 328 3.60 -41.00 -23.79
CA SER A 328 3.18 -40.24 -24.98
C SER A 328 4.03 -40.60 -26.21
N THR A 329 3.39 -40.75 -27.38
CA THR A 329 4.03 -41.14 -28.65
C THR A 329 4.46 -39.98 -29.56
N GLU A 330 4.29 -38.71 -29.16
CA GLU A 330 4.92 -37.57 -29.85
C GLU A 330 5.43 -36.56 -28.81
N GLN A 331 6.76 -36.52 -28.66
CA GLN A 331 7.43 -35.55 -27.78
C GLN A 331 7.97 -34.37 -28.59
N PRO A 332 7.79 -33.12 -28.14
CA PRO A 332 8.52 -31.97 -28.69
C PRO A 332 10.03 -32.17 -28.53
N LYS A 333 10.83 -31.51 -29.38
CA LYS A 333 12.29 -31.67 -29.39
C LYS A 333 12.89 -31.12 -28.09
N LEU A 334 13.44 -32.00 -27.26
CA LEU A 334 14.18 -31.66 -26.04
C LEU A 334 15.36 -30.71 -26.31
N ASN A 335 15.56 -29.72 -25.44
CA ASN A 335 16.84 -29.03 -25.34
C ASN A 335 17.92 -30.03 -24.88
N PRO A 336 19.18 -29.92 -25.35
CA PRO A 336 20.26 -30.80 -24.91
C PRO A 336 20.41 -30.75 -23.38
N GLY A 337 20.09 -31.86 -22.69
CA GLY A 337 20.20 -31.98 -21.23
C GLY A 337 18.90 -31.89 -20.43
N GLN A 338 17.77 -31.52 -21.04
CA GLN A 338 16.47 -31.49 -20.37
C GLN A 338 15.87 -32.91 -20.31
N ARG A 339 15.44 -33.37 -19.13
CA ARG A 339 14.92 -34.73 -18.92
C ARG A 339 13.39 -34.82 -18.87
N TYR A 340 12.73 -33.73 -18.48
CA TYR A 340 11.28 -33.68 -18.24
C TYR A 340 10.63 -32.45 -18.90
N HIS A 341 9.34 -32.57 -19.23
CA HIS A 341 8.48 -31.50 -19.74
C HIS A 341 7.29 -31.29 -18.81
N LEU A 342 6.77 -30.05 -18.80
CA LEU A 342 5.54 -29.71 -18.08
C LEU A 342 4.32 -30.33 -18.78
N HIS A 343 3.41 -30.86 -17.97
CA HIS A 343 2.10 -31.33 -18.40
C HIS A 343 1.01 -30.66 -17.57
N TYR A 344 -0.13 -30.39 -18.18
CA TYR A 344 -1.33 -29.97 -17.48
C TYR A 344 -1.85 -31.11 -16.59
N ASP A 345 -2.41 -30.76 -15.43
CA ASP A 345 -3.05 -31.72 -14.56
C ASP A 345 -4.53 -31.93 -14.94
N PRO A 346 -4.97 -33.17 -15.23
CA PRO A 346 -6.33 -33.41 -15.72
C PRO A 346 -7.43 -33.14 -14.68
N GLU A 347 -7.15 -33.22 -13.37
CA GLU A 347 -8.12 -32.85 -12.33
C GLU A 347 -8.26 -31.33 -12.27
N TRP A 348 -7.13 -30.62 -12.33
CA TRP A 348 -7.13 -29.16 -12.38
C TRP A 348 -7.82 -28.60 -13.61
N LEU A 349 -7.66 -29.22 -14.79
CA LEU A 349 -8.40 -28.82 -15.99
C LEU A 349 -9.91 -28.97 -15.80
N ALA A 350 -10.36 -30.05 -15.15
CA ALA A 350 -11.78 -30.26 -14.86
C ALA A 350 -12.33 -29.22 -13.87
N ILE A 351 -11.59 -28.93 -12.78
CA ILE A 351 -11.93 -27.88 -11.82
C ILE A 351 -11.99 -26.51 -12.52
N THR A 352 -11.00 -26.21 -13.36
CA THR A 352 -10.95 -24.96 -14.14
C THR A 352 -12.21 -24.81 -15.02
N ARG A 353 -12.66 -25.88 -15.68
CA ARG A 353 -13.90 -25.87 -16.47
C ARG A 353 -15.14 -25.58 -15.64
N VAL A 354 -15.28 -26.20 -14.46
CA VAL A 354 -16.41 -25.95 -13.54
C VAL A 354 -16.44 -24.48 -13.11
N PHE A 355 -15.27 -23.90 -12.83
CA PHE A 355 -15.13 -22.55 -12.29
C PHE A 355 -15.12 -21.44 -13.34
N ALA A 356 -14.89 -21.76 -14.62
CA ALA A 356 -14.80 -20.76 -15.69
C ALA A 356 -16.06 -19.88 -15.82
N GLN A 357 -17.25 -20.43 -15.53
CA GLN A 357 -18.51 -19.69 -15.57
C GLN A 357 -18.66 -18.64 -14.45
N TYR A 358 -17.84 -18.74 -13.40
CA TYR A 358 -17.87 -17.90 -12.21
C TYR A 358 -16.74 -16.87 -12.20
N LEU A 359 -15.80 -16.96 -13.15
CA LEU A 359 -14.69 -16.02 -13.26
C LEU A 359 -15.18 -14.73 -13.91
N THR A 360 -14.90 -13.62 -13.24
CA THR A 360 -15.18 -12.26 -13.74
C THR A 360 -13.88 -11.47 -13.72
N ILE A 361 -13.72 -10.52 -14.64
CA ILE A 361 -12.54 -9.64 -14.77
C ILE A 361 -12.99 -8.30 -15.33
N GLY A 362 -12.45 -7.21 -14.78
CA GLY A 362 -12.76 -5.85 -15.23
C GLY A 362 -14.13 -5.34 -14.78
N ASP A 363 -14.74 -5.96 -13.77
CA ASP A 363 -16.00 -5.55 -13.17
C ASP A 363 -15.84 -5.44 -11.65
N ARG A 364 -15.80 -4.19 -11.15
CA ARG A 364 -15.66 -3.86 -9.72
C ARG A 364 -16.94 -4.10 -8.92
N GLU A 365 -18.08 -4.17 -9.60
CA GLU A 365 -19.40 -4.41 -8.98
C GLU A 365 -19.71 -5.92 -8.89
N ALA A 366 -18.87 -6.76 -9.48
CA ALA A 366 -19.04 -8.19 -9.44
C ALA A 366 -18.97 -8.69 -7.99
N GLN A 367 -19.84 -9.66 -7.67
CA GLN A 367 -19.85 -10.32 -6.37
C GLN A 367 -19.23 -11.70 -6.49
N THR A 368 -18.45 -12.09 -5.49
CA THR A 368 -17.91 -13.44 -5.41
C THR A 368 -19.04 -14.45 -5.30
N PRO A 369 -19.12 -15.44 -6.20
CA PRO A 369 -20.17 -16.44 -6.14
C PRO A 369 -20.10 -17.25 -4.84
N PRO A 370 -21.26 -17.58 -4.25
CA PRO A 370 -21.32 -18.34 -3.01
C PRO A 370 -20.64 -19.70 -3.16
N ASP A 371 -20.03 -20.18 -2.08
CA ASP A 371 -19.50 -21.54 -2.01
C ASP A 371 -20.65 -22.54 -2.01
N LEU A 372 -20.73 -23.37 -3.06
CA LEU A 372 -21.76 -24.40 -3.19
C LEU A 372 -21.46 -25.66 -2.37
N GLY A 373 -20.24 -25.77 -1.84
CA GLY A 373 -19.76 -26.91 -1.07
C GLY A 373 -19.39 -28.13 -1.93
N GLU A 374 -18.59 -29.00 -1.33
CA GLU A 374 -18.03 -30.20 -1.98
C GLU A 374 -19.10 -31.12 -2.57
N ASN A 375 -20.24 -31.30 -1.89
CA ASN A 375 -21.35 -32.14 -2.34
C ASN A 375 -21.94 -31.69 -3.69
N VAL A 376 -21.84 -30.40 -4.01
CA VAL A 376 -22.32 -29.84 -5.28
C VAL A 376 -21.20 -29.80 -6.30
N TYR A 377 -19.98 -29.43 -5.91
CA TYR A 377 -18.86 -29.32 -6.84
C TYR A 377 -18.34 -30.68 -7.33
N PHE A 378 -18.24 -31.71 -6.48
CA PHE A 378 -17.66 -32.99 -6.89
C PHE A 378 -18.41 -33.66 -8.06
N PRO A 379 -19.76 -33.75 -8.09
CA PRO A 379 -20.46 -34.27 -9.26
C PRO A 379 -20.22 -33.45 -10.54
N MET A 380 -20.06 -32.12 -10.41
CA MET A 380 -19.74 -31.26 -11.55
C MET A 380 -18.32 -31.52 -12.05
N ILE A 381 -17.35 -31.64 -11.14
CA ILE A 381 -15.95 -31.94 -11.45
C ILE A 381 -15.83 -33.33 -12.08
N ASP A 382 -16.55 -34.34 -11.57
CA ASP A 382 -16.55 -35.69 -12.15
C ASP A 382 -17.05 -35.69 -13.60
N LYS A 383 -18.10 -34.91 -13.88
CA LYS A 383 -18.61 -34.73 -15.25
C LYS A 383 -17.58 -34.06 -16.15
N GLU A 384 -16.96 -32.96 -15.70
CA GLU A 384 -15.93 -32.28 -16.49
C GLU A 384 -14.65 -33.13 -16.61
N ARG A 385 -14.36 -34.02 -15.65
CA ARG A 385 -13.22 -34.94 -15.70
C ARG A 385 -13.41 -35.98 -16.79
N ILE A 386 -14.63 -36.51 -16.99
CA ILE A 386 -14.94 -37.38 -18.13
C ILE A 386 -14.69 -36.63 -19.44
N TRP A 387 -15.14 -35.38 -19.54
CA TRP A 387 -14.92 -34.56 -20.73
C TRP A 387 -13.42 -34.34 -21.00
N VAL A 388 -12.63 -34.02 -19.98
CA VAL A 388 -11.17 -33.83 -20.08
C VAL A 388 -10.49 -35.13 -20.52
N GLU A 389 -10.90 -36.27 -19.97
CA GLU A 389 -10.37 -37.58 -20.35
C GLU A 389 -10.56 -37.85 -21.85
N GLU A 390 -11.79 -37.68 -22.35
CA GLU A 390 -12.14 -37.93 -23.76
C GLU A 390 -11.52 -36.92 -24.74
N ASN A 391 -11.43 -35.65 -24.34
CA ASN A 391 -11.05 -34.57 -25.26
C ASN A 391 -9.60 -34.14 -25.20
N ILE A 392 -8.90 -34.44 -24.11
CA ILE A 392 -7.52 -33.98 -23.87
C ILE A 392 -6.61 -35.18 -23.60
N VAL A 393 -6.93 -36.02 -22.60
CA VAL A 393 -6.04 -37.10 -22.15
C VAL A 393 -5.89 -38.17 -23.22
N GLN A 394 -6.99 -38.77 -23.70
CA GLN A 394 -6.97 -39.82 -24.72
C GLN A 394 -6.41 -39.33 -26.06
N LYS A 395 -6.45 -38.02 -26.31
CA LYS A 395 -5.89 -37.39 -27.50
C LYS A 395 -4.41 -36.99 -27.34
N GLY A 396 -3.80 -37.28 -26.19
CA GLY A 396 -2.38 -36.99 -25.94
C GLY A 396 -2.05 -35.50 -25.80
N ARG A 397 -3.02 -34.66 -25.43
CA ARG A 397 -2.90 -33.18 -25.43
C ARG A 397 -2.58 -32.58 -24.06
N LEU A 398 -2.04 -33.38 -23.13
CA LEU A 398 -1.66 -32.91 -21.79
C LEU A 398 -0.32 -32.17 -21.75
N GLY A 399 0.55 -32.34 -22.75
CA GLY A 399 1.82 -31.62 -22.78
C GLY A 399 1.59 -30.10 -22.88
N VAL A 400 2.25 -29.34 -22.02
CA VAL A 400 2.24 -27.87 -22.12
C VAL A 400 3.01 -27.47 -23.39
N PRO A 401 2.38 -26.79 -24.36
CA PRO A 401 3.06 -26.42 -25.60
C PRO A 401 4.17 -25.41 -25.36
N GLU A 402 5.35 -25.59 -25.95
CA GLU A 402 6.45 -24.61 -25.92
C GLU A 402 6.22 -23.51 -26.97
N ASN A 403 5.19 -22.69 -26.77
CA ASN A 403 4.67 -21.72 -27.75
C ASN A 403 4.86 -20.25 -27.31
N PHE A 404 5.94 -19.94 -26.59
CA PHE A 404 6.26 -18.57 -26.20
C PHE A 404 6.35 -17.63 -27.41
N THR A 405 5.70 -16.48 -27.30
CA THR A 405 5.80 -15.37 -28.25
C THR A 405 5.83 -14.04 -27.50
N THR A 406 6.60 -13.08 -28.01
CA THR A 406 6.58 -11.71 -27.48
C THR A 406 5.25 -11.03 -27.78
N THR A 407 4.47 -10.70 -26.74
CA THR A 407 3.20 -9.95 -26.83
C THR A 407 3.38 -8.43 -26.79
N ALA A 408 4.37 -7.92 -26.06
CA ALA A 408 4.68 -6.50 -25.94
C ALA A 408 6.07 -6.18 -26.51
N PRO A 409 6.36 -4.91 -26.85
CA PRO A 409 7.69 -4.49 -27.27
C PRO A 409 8.73 -4.76 -26.17
N PRO A 410 9.83 -5.49 -26.44
CA PRO A 410 10.90 -5.67 -25.47
C PRO A 410 11.67 -4.36 -25.26
N HIS A 411 12.16 -4.14 -24.04
CA HIS A 411 13.11 -3.04 -23.78
C HIS A 411 14.35 -3.15 -24.66
N ARG A 412 14.78 -2.01 -25.22
CA ARG A 412 16.01 -1.90 -26.02
C ARG A 412 16.96 -0.91 -25.38
N LYS A 413 18.27 -1.16 -25.55
CA LYS A 413 19.30 -0.24 -25.09
C LYS A 413 19.09 1.16 -25.66
N GLY A 414 18.86 2.14 -24.78
CA GLY A 414 18.55 3.53 -25.14
C GLY A 414 17.08 3.91 -24.98
N ASP A 415 16.18 2.94 -24.76
CA ASP A 415 14.83 3.21 -24.28
C ASP A 415 14.89 3.77 -22.86
N PRO A 416 13.94 4.64 -22.46
CA PRO A 416 13.89 5.14 -21.10
C PRO A 416 13.59 4.01 -20.11
N GLU A 417 14.21 4.07 -18.92
CA GLU A 417 13.97 3.11 -17.83
C GLU A 417 12.66 3.40 -17.08
N THR A 418 12.13 4.62 -17.21
CA THR A 418 10.86 5.06 -16.62
C THR A 418 9.99 5.78 -17.66
N VAL A 419 8.69 5.55 -17.60
CA VAL A 419 7.70 6.19 -18.47
C VAL A 419 6.48 6.62 -17.67
N SER A 420 5.79 7.67 -18.13
CA SER A 420 4.59 8.22 -17.47
C SER A 420 3.28 7.53 -17.87
N HIS A 421 3.32 6.52 -18.75
CA HIS A 421 2.13 5.81 -19.22
C HIS A 421 2.14 4.35 -18.77
N GLN A 422 0.93 3.79 -18.64
CA GLN A 422 0.70 2.38 -18.37
C GLN A 422 0.88 1.51 -19.63
N PRO A 423 1.14 0.19 -19.46
CA PRO A 423 1.28 -0.71 -20.60
C PRO A 423 -0.05 -0.87 -21.35
N ASP A 424 0.05 -1.27 -22.62
CA ASP A 424 -1.15 -1.69 -23.36
C ASP A 424 -1.61 -3.07 -22.88
N GLU A 425 -2.91 -3.33 -23.01
CA GLU A 425 -3.46 -4.67 -22.84
C GLU A 425 -3.16 -5.51 -24.09
N TYR A 426 -2.70 -6.75 -23.92
CA TYR A 426 -2.36 -7.67 -25.01
C TYR A 426 -3.19 -8.96 -24.93
N THR A 427 -3.68 -9.46 -26.08
CA THR A 427 -4.19 -10.84 -26.15
C THR A 427 -3.00 -11.75 -26.27
N ASN A 428 -2.82 -12.62 -25.27
CA ASN A 428 -1.74 -13.59 -25.29
C ASN A 428 -2.15 -14.86 -26.06
N PRO A 429 -1.43 -15.25 -27.13
CA PRO A 429 -1.75 -16.44 -27.92
C PRO A 429 -1.74 -17.75 -27.11
N GLN A 430 -0.97 -17.80 -26.02
CA GLN A 430 -0.91 -18.97 -25.14
C GLN A 430 -2.22 -19.14 -24.37
N THR A 431 -2.75 -18.05 -23.81
CA THR A 431 -4.04 -18.03 -23.11
C THR A 431 -5.20 -18.34 -24.06
N VAL A 432 -5.16 -17.83 -25.30
CA VAL A 432 -6.11 -18.24 -26.36
C VAL A 432 -6.06 -19.76 -26.57
N THR A 433 -4.87 -20.31 -26.81
CA THR A 433 -4.67 -21.75 -27.05
C THR A 433 -5.13 -22.60 -25.86
N PHE A 434 -4.88 -22.15 -24.63
CA PHE A 434 -5.30 -22.83 -23.41
C PHE A 434 -6.83 -22.82 -23.29
N CYS A 435 -7.48 -21.66 -23.45
CA CYS A 435 -8.92 -21.54 -23.41
C CYS A 435 -9.62 -22.39 -24.47
N GLU A 436 -9.05 -22.48 -25.69
CA GLU A 436 -9.54 -23.38 -26.75
C GLU A 436 -9.35 -24.87 -26.41
N LEU A 437 -8.19 -25.25 -25.87
CA LEU A 437 -7.91 -26.61 -25.42
C LEU A 437 -8.92 -27.07 -24.37
N VAL A 438 -9.13 -26.20 -23.37
CA VAL A 438 -9.97 -26.48 -22.21
C VAL A 438 -11.43 -26.20 -22.50
N GLY A 439 -11.79 -25.51 -23.59
CA GLY A 439 -13.17 -25.21 -23.98
C GLY A 439 -13.87 -24.21 -23.05
N VAL A 440 -13.19 -23.11 -22.69
CA VAL A 440 -13.69 -22.04 -21.81
C VAL A 440 -13.52 -20.66 -22.47
N PRO A 441 -14.31 -19.64 -22.08
CA PRO A 441 -14.16 -18.29 -22.62
C PRO A 441 -12.80 -17.65 -22.26
N ASN A 442 -12.21 -16.90 -23.20
CA ASN A 442 -11.04 -16.08 -22.92
C ASN A 442 -11.47 -14.65 -22.52
N LEU A 443 -11.43 -14.35 -21.22
CA LEU A 443 -11.88 -13.05 -20.68
C LEU A 443 -10.89 -11.89 -20.94
N TRP A 444 -9.63 -12.21 -21.24
CA TRP A 444 -8.57 -11.24 -21.57
C TRP A 444 -8.51 -10.91 -23.06
N ASP A 445 -9.24 -11.64 -23.90
CA ASP A 445 -9.34 -11.27 -25.31
C ASP A 445 -10.21 -10.01 -25.46
N ALA A 446 -9.77 -9.10 -26.33
CA ALA A 446 -10.46 -7.86 -26.64
C ALA A 446 -9.97 -7.33 -27.99
N SER A 447 -10.86 -6.73 -28.78
CA SER A 447 -10.48 -6.09 -30.05
C SER A 447 -9.57 -4.88 -29.80
N SER A 448 -8.86 -4.43 -30.85
CA SER A 448 -8.07 -3.20 -30.78
C SER A 448 -8.93 -1.98 -30.45
N GLU A 449 -10.17 -1.92 -30.96
CA GLU A 449 -11.12 -0.86 -30.64
C GLU A 449 -11.53 -0.90 -29.17
N GLU A 450 -11.91 -2.07 -28.63
CA GLU A 450 -12.32 -2.21 -27.23
C GLU A 450 -11.22 -1.80 -26.25
N ARG A 451 -9.96 -2.17 -26.55
CA ARG A 451 -8.81 -1.76 -25.74
C ARG A 451 -8.53 -0.27 -25.83
N ALA A 452 -8.62 0.30 -27.03
CA ALA A 452 -8.42 1.73 -27.23
C ALA A 452 -9.50 2.55 -26.50
N GLU A 453 -10.76 2.12 -26.57
CA GLU A 453 -11.86 2.73 -25.83
C GLU A 453 -11.66 2.62 -24.31
N ARG A 454 -11.24 1.45 -23.80
CA ARG A 454 -10.93 1.26 -22.38
C ARG A 454 -9.77 2.15 -21.93
N LYS A 455 -8.68 2.20 -22.71
CA LYS A 455 -7.53 3.06 -22.45
C LYS A 455 -7.91 4.54 -22.43
N ALA A 456 -8.81 4.96 -23.32
CA ALA A 456 -9.31 6.34 -23.37
C ALA A 456 -10.23 6.69 -22.18
N LYS A 457 -10.99 5.72 -21.65
CA LYS A 457 -11.83 5.90 -20.45
C LYS A 457 -11.01 6.03 -19.16
N GLY A 458 -9.76 5.56 -19.15
CA GLY A 458 -8.92 5.51 -17.95
C GLY A 458 -9.30 4.34 -17.03
N PRO A 459 -8.73 4.27 -15.82
CA PRO A 459 -9.03 3.22 -14.87
C PRO A 459 -10.51 3.16 -14.50
N ALA A 460 -11.00 1.95 -14.21
CA ALA A 460 -12.32 1.80 -13.60
C ALA A 460 -12.34 2.56 -12.28
N ALA A 461 -13.32 3.45 -12.09
CA ALA A 461 -13.47 4.19 -10.84
C ALA A 461 -13.57 3.18 -9.68
N SER A 462 -12.79 3.40 -8.61
CA SER A 462 -13.04 2.72 -7.35
C SER A 462 -14.50 2.92 -6.94
N PRO A 463 -15.16 1.93 -6.29
CA PRO A 463 -16.50 2.13 -5.78
C PRO A 463 -16.48 3.45 -5.03
N VAL A 464 -17.18 4.41 -5.63
CA VAL A 464 -17.04 5.83 -5.35
C VAL A 464 -17.24 6.00 -3.86
N ALA A 465 -16.31 6.67 -3.17
CA ALA A 465 -16.62 7.23 -1.87
C ALA A 465 -17.86 8.10 -2.07
N ALA A 466 -19.02 7.57 -1.70
CA ALA A 466 -20.29 8.15 -2.10
C ALA A 466 -20.35 9.61 -1.63
N ALA A 467 -20.94 10.48 -2.44
CA ALA A 467 -21.24 11.86 -2.08
C ALA A 467 -21.73 11.93 -0.62
N LYS A 468 -21.07 12.75 0.21
CA LYS A 468 -21.36 12.80 1.64
C LYS A 468 -22.62 13.62 1.91
N ASP A 469 -23.59 13.04 2.61
CA ASP A 469 -24.81 13.74 3.03
C ASP A 469 -24.68 14.43 4.40
N SER A 470 -23.62 14.13 5.16
CA SER A 470 -23.35 14.72 6.48
C SER A 470 -21.85 14.96 6.70
N ARG A 471 -21.51 15.97 7.51
CA ARG A 471 -20.13 16.26 7.88
C ARG A 471 -19.59 15.12 8.73
N THR A 472 -18.39 14.66 8.38
CA THR A 472 -17.55 13.80 9.23
C THR A 472 -16.20 14.49 9.40
N PHE A 473 -15.48 14.21 10.49
CA PHE A 473 -14.16 14.81 10.68
C PHE A 473 -13.27 14.00 11.62
N ALA A 474 -11.97 14.27 11.55
CA ALA A 474 -11.01 13.76 12.50
C ALA A 474 -9.87 14.77 12.72
N VAL A 475 -9.27 14.73 13.91
CA VAL A 475 -8.19 15.65 14.31
C VAL A 475 -6.82 14.99 14.17
N LEU A 476 -5.92 15.59 13.41
CA LEU A 476 -4.51 15.23 13.41
C LEU A 476 -3.82 15.85 14.63
N HIS A 477 -3.35 15.00 15.53
CA HIS A 477 -2.53 15.38 16.68
C HIS A 477 -1.03 15.39 16.32
N PHE A 478 -0.26 16.17 17.07
CA PHE A 478 1.19 16.25 16.95
C PHE A 478 1.88 15.99 18.29
N HIS A 479 3.07 15.37 18.25
CA HIS A 479 3.96 15.23 19.39
C HIS A 479 4.74 16.53 19.63
N ASN A 480 4.09 17.48 20.30
CA ASN A 480 4.68 18.77 20.65
C ASN A 480 5.59 18.60 21.87
N GLU A 481 6.90 18.56 21.68
CA GLU A 481 7.88 18.55 22.79
C GLU A 481 7.78 19.87 23.58
N GLY A 482 6.90 19.94 24.59
CA GLY A 482 6.78 21.12 25.46
C GLY A 482 6.34 22.40 24.76
N GLY A 483 5.50 22.33 23.73
CA GLY A 483 4.99 23.51 23.03
C GLY A 483 5.97 24.08 21.99
N HIS A 484 6.62 23.21 21.22
CA HIS A 484 7.52 23.64 20.16
C HIS A 484 7.14 23.09 18.78
N PHE A 485 7.38 23.90 17.75
CA PHE A 485 7.33 23.49 16.35
C PHE A 485 8.51 22.57 15.96
N SER A 486 8.38 21.84 14.84
CA SER A 486 9.49 21.06 14.26
C SER A 486 10.63 21.96 13.80
N THR A 487 10.30 23.12 13.21
CA THR A 487 11.25 24.18 12.87
C THR A 487 10.60 25.56 12.99
N GLU A 488 11.44 26.55 13.26
CA GLU A 488 11.04 27.95 13.34
C GLU A 488 12.07 28.83 12.63
N GLY A 489 11.60 29.84 11.91
CA GLY A 489 12.46 30.81 11.23
C GLY A 489 11.88 31.26 9.89
N ARG A 490 12.71 31.92 9.09
CA ARG A 490 12.30 32.53 7.81
C ARG A 490 12.45 31.56 6.65
N MET A 491 11.69 30.46 6.68
CA MET A 491 11.67 29.46 5.63
C MET A 491 10.25 29.26 5.10
N ASP A 492 10.06 29.50 3.81
CA ASP A 492 8.77 29.35 3.13
C ASP A 492 8.99 28.88 1.69
N PRO A 493 8.88 27.56 1.42
CA PRO A 493 9.10 26.99 0.10
C PRO A 493 7.96 27.25 -0.90
N ILE A 494 6.84 27.86 -0.47
CA ILE A 494 5.73 28.19 -1.34
C ILE A 494 5.88 29.61 -1.89
N VAL A 495 6.00 30.60 -0.99
CA VAL A 495 5.97 32.02 -1.36
C VAL A 495 7.37 32.56 -1.67
N ASN A 496 8.40 32.07 -0.98
CA ASN A 496 9.79 32.52 -1.14
C ASN A 496 10.77 31.37 -1.45
N PRO A 497 10.49 30.54 -2.49
CA PRO A 497 11.30 29.37 -2.80
C PRO A 497 12.78 29.72 -3.00
N GLY A 498 13.66 28.99 -2.31
CA GLY A 498 15.12 29.11 -2.41
C GLY A 498 15.75 30.28 -1.63
N THR A 499 14.95 31.10 -0.94
CA THR A 499 15.43 32.30 -0.23
C THR A 499 14.82 32.42 1.16
N ALA A 500 15.35 33.33 1.99
CA ALA A 500 14.72 33.65 3.27
C ALA A 500 13.34 34.26 3.04
N SER A 501 12.34 33.77 3.78
CA SER A 501 11.01 34.38 3.78
C SER A 501 11.04 35.79 4.36
N SER A 502 10.06 36.61 3.96
CA SER A 502 9.90 37.98 4.45
C SER A 502 9.71 38.06 5.97
N HIS A 503 9.13 37.03 6.60
CA HIS A 503 8.88 36.94 8.03
C HIS A 503 9.01 35.49 8.50
N SER A 504 9.00 35.29 9.81
CA SER A 504 9.23 33.99 10.43
C SER A 504 7.95 33.19 10.63
N HIS A 505 8.08 31.87 10.49
CA HIS A 505 7.00 30.89 10.65
C HIS A 505 7.35 29.86 11.73
N GLY A 506 6.31 29.23 12.29
CA GLY A 506 6.44 27.98 13.04
C GLY A 506 5.85 26.83 12.21
N VAL A 507 6.64 25.75 12.03
CA VAL A 507 6.33 24.66 11.08
C VAL A 507 6.22 23.33 11.80
N MET A 508 5.19 22.58 11.46
CA MET A 508 4.93 21.20 11.89
C MET A 508 5.11 20.24 10.72
N GLY A 509 5.37 18.96 11.01
CA GLY A 509 5.33 17.87 10.03
C GLY A 509 6.67 17.22 9.71
N GLY A 510 6.80 16.75 8.47
CA GLY A 510 7.91 15.93 7.96
C GLY A 510 9.26 16.64 7.82
N SER A 511 10.35 15.89 8.00
CA SER A 511 11.73 16.39 8.03
C SER A 511 12.32 16.90 6.71
N ASN A 512 11.74 16.55 5.56
CA ASN A 512 12.19 17.08 4.26
C ASN A 512 11.72 18.51 3.97
N PHE A 513 11.17 19.21 4.97
CA PHE A 513 10.94 20.64 4.87
C PHE A 513 12.25 21.42 4.65
N GLY A 514 12.24 22.33 3.69
CA GLY A 514 13.40 23.15 3.36
C GLY A 514 13.02 24.39 2.56
N LEU A 515 14.00 25.07 1.97
CA LEU A 515 13.76 26.26 1.13
C LEU A 515 13.09 25.92 -0.20
N MET A 516 13.12 24.65 -0.62
CA MET A 516 12.54 24.14 -1.86
C MET A 516 11.91 22.78 -1.56
N ILE A 517 10.67 22.60 -2.01
CA ILE A 517 9.98 21.30 -2.00
C ILE A 517 9.45 21.08 -3.42
N GLU A 518 9.87 19.97 -4.03
CA GLU A 518 9.51 19.57 -5.39
C GLU A 518 8.85 18.20 -5.37
N GLY A 519 7.76 18.05 -6.12
CA GLY A 519 7.05 16.78 -6.25
C GLY A 519 6.64 16.17 -4.91
N ASP A 520 6.84 14.87 -4.79
CA ASP A 520 6.47 14.02 -3.65
C ASP A 520 7.56 13.92 -2.57
N ARG A 521 8.61 14.75 -2.64
CA ARG A 521 9.80 14.67 -1.77
C ARG A 521 9.50 14.65 -0.27
N LEU A 522 8.36 15.20 0.17
CA LEU A 522 7.98 15.12 1.58
C LEU A 522 7.71 13.69 2.04
N LEU A 523 7.24 12.79 1.18
CA LEU A 523 7.03 11.37 1.51
C LEU A 523 8.33 10.67 1.93
N ASP A 524 9.49 11.16 1.46
CA ASP A 524 10.81 10.66 1.84
C ASP A 524 11.34 11.23 3.18
N SER A 525 10.50 11.90 3.98
CA SER A 525 10.92 12.46 5.26
C SER A 525 11.28 11.37 6.27
N GLU A 526 12.54 11.38 6.73
CA GLU A 526 13.06 10.47 7.76
C GLU A 526 12.21 10.47 9.04
N CYS A 527 11.66 11.62 9.44
CA CYS A 527 10.76 11.74 10.58
C CYS A 527 9.60 12.70 10.30
N THR A 528 8.59 12.68 11.17
CA THR A 528 7.51 13.68 11.27
C THR A 528 7.20 13.89 12.74
N ASN A 529 6.66 15.04 13.14
CA ASN A 529 6.10 15.21 14.49
C ASN A 529 4.58 14.98 14.54
N ALA A 530 3.95 14.63 13.41
CA ALA A 530 2.57 14.15 13.39
C ALA A 530 2.46 12.82 14.15
N LEU A 531 1.31 12.59 14.79
CA LEU A 531 1.02 11.34 15.52
C LEU A 531 0.90 10.15 14.58
N LEU A 532 0.35 10.34 13.37
CA LEU A 532 0.36 9.32 12.32
C LEU A 532 1.69 9.44 11.56
N SER A 533 2.53 8.41 11.63
CA SER A 533 3.89 8.51 11.06
C SER A 533 3.91 8.55 9.54
N VAL A 534 2.81 8.14 8.91
CA VAL A 534 2.56 8.19 7.46
C VAL A 534 2.24 9.60 6.95
N ASP A 535 1.85 10.53 7.83
CA ASP A 535 1.71 11.92 7.43
C ASP A 535 3.05 12.65 7.50
N LYS A 536 3.63 12.88 6.33
CA LYS A 536 4.86 13.66 6.14
C LYS A 536 4.59 15.06 5.61
N SER A 537 3.33 15.50 5.58
CA SER A 537 2.95 16.85 5.16
C SER A 537 3.59 17.91 6.06
N ASN A 538 3.67 19.15 5.57
CA ASN A 538 4.09 20.29 6.38
C ASN A 538 2.96 21.30 6.54
N TYR A 539 2.82 21.83 7.75
CA TYR A 539 1.79 22.78 8.15
C TYR A 539 2.46 23.95 8.87
N TRP A 540 2.22 25.19 8.45
CA TRP A 540 2.84 26.33 9.13
C TRP A 540 1.99 27.59 9.14
N VAL A 541 2.29 28.44 10.13
CA VAL A 541 1.64 29.71 10.42
C VAL A 541 2.70 30.77 10.76
N PRO A 542 2.41 32.08 10.60
CA PRO A 542 3.33 33.13 11.00
C PRO A 542 3.56 33.09 12.52
N ALA A 543 4.80 33.35 12.95
CA ALA A 543 5.13 33.42 14.37
C ALA A 543 4.44 34.60 15.06
N LEU A 544 4.11 34.44 16.33
CA LEU A 544 3.53 35.49 17.17
C LEU A 544 4.59 36.09 18.10
N PHE A 545 4.57 37.41 18.26
CA PHE A 545 5.47 38.14 19.15
C PHE A 545 4.68 39.01 20.12
N PHE A 546 5.14 39.11 21.36
CA PHE A 546 4.72 40.09 22.35
C PHE A 546 5.58 41.34 22.21
N GLN A 547 4.96 42.50 22.01
CA GLN A 547 5.60 43.80 22.02
C GLN A 547 5.51 44.44 23.40
N SER A 548 6.65 44.67 24.03
CA SER A 548 6.73 45.27 25.37
C SER A 548 6.16 46.70 25.38
N PRO A 549 5.20 47.01 26.25
CA PRO A 549 4.67 48.37 26.38
C PRO A 549 5.67 49.33 27.05
N VAL A 550 6.76 48.82 27.65
CA VAL A 550 7.75 49.62 28.39
C VAL A 550 8.79 50.26 27.47
N ASN A 551 9.29 49.50 26.50
CA ASN A 551 10.43 49.87 25.66
C ASN A 551 10.25 49.50 24.17
N GLY A 552 9.13 48.86 23.80
CA GLY A 552 8.82 48.51 22.41
C GLY A 552 9.52 47.26 21.87
N THR A 553 10.39 46.60 22.65
CA THR A 553 11.10 45.38 22.23
C THR A 553 10.16 44.18 22.12
N PHE A 554 10.53 43.19 21.31
CA PHE A 554 9.71 42.01 21.00
C PHE A 554 10.22 40.76 21.69
N LYS A 555 9.31 39.93 22.20
CA LYS A 555 9.62 38.58 22.68
C LYS A 555 8.73 37.60 21.96
N ARG A 556 9.31 36.53 21.41
CA ARG A 556 8.53 35.50 20.71
C ARG A 556 7.57 34.81 21.68
N VAL A 557 6.34 34.60 21.24
CA VAL A 557 5.33 33.83 21.96
C VAL A 557 5.48 32.37 21.55
N PRO A 558 5.84 31.46 22.47
CA PRO A 558 5.90 30.02 22.21
C PRO A 558 4.54 29.44 21.81
N LEU A 559 4.58 28.32 21.10
CA LEU A 559 3.40 27.50 20.85
C LEU A 559 2.93 26.87 22.16
N PHE A 560 1.63 26.85 22.41
CA PHE A 560 1.05 26.04 23.47
C PHE A 560 0.76 24.64 22.94
N TYR A 561 -0.04 24.54 21.86
CA TYR A 561 -0.14 23.37 20.98
C TYR A 561 -0.78 23.76 19.65
N MET A 562 -0.61 22.89 18.65
CA MET A 562 -1.31 22.98 17.36
C MET A 562 -2.00 21.65 17.06
N GLN A 563 -3.19 21.73 16.47
CA GLN A 563 -3.93 20.61 15.91
C GLN A 563 -4.39 20.97 14.50
N VAL A 564 -4.55 19.97 13.64
CA VAL A 564 -5.09 20.16 12.29
C VAL A 564 -6.33 19.28 12.13
N TYR A 565 -7.47 19.90 11.85
CA TYR A 565 -8.72 19.23 11.61
C TYR A 565 -8.85 18.90 10.12
N TYR A 566 -9.24 17.67 9.83
CA TYR A 566 -9.61 17.20 8.49
C TYR A 566 -11.14 17.09 8.43
N PHE A 567 -11.79 18.06 7.79
CA PHE A 567 -13.23 18.05 7.57
C PHE A 567 -13.57 17.42 6.23
N PHE A 568 -14.57 16.54 6.25
CA PHE A 568 -15.21 15.98 5.07
C PHE A 568 -16.65 16.49 5.03
N GLU A 569 -16.82 17.69 4.45
CA GLU A 569 -18.08 18.41 4.42
C GLU A 569 -19.13 17.68 3.54
N PRO A 570 -20.43 17.87 3.81
CA PRO A 570 -21.47 17.40 2.90
C PRO A 570 -21.28 18.00 1.50
N THR A 571 -21.29 17.16 0.48
CA THR A 571 -21.02 17.58 -0.91
C THR A 571 -21.72 16.64 -1.89
N ASN A 572 -21.93 17.11 -3.12
CA ASN A 572 -22.29 16.25 -4.25
C ASN A 572 -21.06 15.76 -5.02
N ASP A 573 -19.89 16.29 -4.71
CA ASP A 573 -18.61 15.86 -5.26
C ASP A 573 -18.07 14.63 -4.52
N ASP A 574 -16.99 14.09 -5.06
CA ASP A 574 -16.17 13.05 -4.44
C ASP A 574 -14.94 13.71 -3.81
N ILE A 575 -14.74 13.47 -2.51
CA ILE A 575 -13.59 14.02 -1.78
C ILE A 575 -12.40 13.08 -1.99
N LYS A 576 -11.32 13.60 -2.57
CA LYS A 576 -10.10 12.84 -2.90
C LYS A 576 -8.95 13.18 -1.96
N PRO A 577 -8.00 12.25 -1.73
CA PRO A 577 -6.78 12.58 -1.00
C PRO A 577 -5.99 13.69 -1.70
N PHE A 578 -5.16 14.41 -0.92
CA PHE A 578 -4.27 15.44 -1.46
C PHE A 578 -3.23 14.79 -2.38
N PRO A 579 -3.06 15.28 -3.62
CA PRO A 579 -1.92 14.88 -4.43
C PRO A 579 -0.60 15.25 -3.71
N PRO A 580 0.37 14.33 -3.59
CA PRO A 580 1.66 14.63 -2.95
C PRO A 580 2.33 15.85 -3.59
N GLY A 581 2.81 16.76 -2.75
CA GLY A 581 3.43 18.02 -3.18
C GLY A 581 2.46 19.17 -3.47
N LEU A 582 1.14 18.98 -3.35
CA LEU A 582 0.18 20.08 -3.51
C LEU A 582 0.46 21.20 -2.50
N LYS A 583 0.64 22.42 -3.02
CA LYS A 583 0.90 23.63 -2.22
C LYS A 583 -0.37 24.46 -2.07
N ILE A 584 -0.73 24.76 -0.83
CA ILE A 584 -1.91 25.54 -0.46
C ILE A 584 -1.49 26.70 0.43
N VAL A 585 -2.01 27.90 0.16
CA VAL A 585 -1.89 29.09 1.01
C VAL A 585 -3.28 29.64 1.26
N SER A 586 -3.58 30.01 2.50
CA SER A 586 -4.83 30.65 2.87
C SER A 586 -4.60 31.84 3.81
N GLY A 587 -5.30 32.95 3.55
CA GLY A 587 -5.07 34.23 4.22
C GLY A 587 -4.30 35.22 3.34
N ASP A 588 -4.06 36.41 3.87
CA ASP A 588 -3.33 37.47 3.16
C ASP A 588 -2.42 38.21 4.12
N THR A 589 -1.12 37.98 3.96
CA THR A 589 -0.06 38.55 4.82
C THR A 589 -0.07 40.09 4.88
N LYS A 590 -0.63 40.75 3.87
CA LYS A 590 -0.66 42.23 3.76
C LYS A 590 -1.97 42.84 4.26
N LYS A 591 -2.94 42.01 4.65
CA LYS A 591 -4.24 42.50 5.08
C LYS A 591 -4.13 43.24 6.42
N ARG A 592 -4.53 44.51 6.42
CA ARG A 592 -4.66 45.37 7.62
C ARG A 592 -6.05 46.01 7.72
N THR A 593 -6.85 45.87 6.67
CA THR A 593 -8.21 46.39 6.61
C THR A 593 -9.16 45.38 7.22
N ALA A 594 -10.02 45.88 8.10
CA ALA A 594 -11.04 45.06 8.72
C ALA A 594 -11.99 44.43 7.70
N PRO A 595 -12.40 43.17 7.89
CA PRO A 595 -13.46 42.57 7.09
C PRO A 595 -14.83 43.17 7.43
N ALA A 596 -15.86 42.77 6.67
CA ALA A 596 -17.22 43.25 6.87
C ALA A 596 -17.88 42.73 8.16
N SER A 597 -17.38 41.62 8.73
CA SER A 597 -17.92 40.96 9.93
C SER A 597 -16.81 40.28 10.72
N GLY A 598 -17.02 40.06 12.02
CA GLY A 598 -16.14 39.24 12.85
C GLY A 598 -16.23 37.74 12.58
N ALA A 599 -17.24 37.29 11.83
CA ALA A 599 -17.44 35.89 11.49
C ALA A 599 -16.59 35.42 10.31
N LEU A 600 -16.20 34.14 10.33
CA LEU A 600 -15.61 33.47 9.17
C LEU A 600 -16.57 33.53 7.97
N ASN A 601 -15.99 33.65 6.78
CA ASN A 601 -16.70 33.45 5.52
C ASN A 601 -15.85 32.56 4.60
N LEU A 602 -16.23 31.29 4.52
CA LEU A 602 -15.56 30.28 3.70
C LEU A 602 -16.31 29.99 2.40
N ASP A 603 -17.34 30.79 2.08
CA ASP A 603 -18.16 30.62 0.87
C ASP A 603 -18.05 31.89 0.01
N PRO A 604 -17.40 31.81 -1.15
CA PRO A 604 -17.17 32.99 -1.98
C PRO A 604 -18.47 33.55 -2.57
N SER A 605 -19.60 32.82 -2.50
CA SER A 605 -20.91 33.35 -2.88
C SER A 605 -21.52 34.32 -1.86
N LYS A 606 -21.04 34.30 -0.61
CA LYS A 606 -21.54 35.13 0.50
C LYS A 606 -20.73 36.41 0.74
N GLY A 607 -19.67 36.62 -0.04
CA GLY A 607 -18.81 37.79 0.03
C GLY A 607 -17.33 37.45 -0.05
N PRO A 608 -16.43 38.41 0.23
CA PRO A 608 -15.00 38.15 0.29
C PRO A 608 -14.67 37.05 1.31
N ILE A 609 -13.75 36.15 0.94
CA ILE A 609 -13.30 35.09 1.84
C ILE A 609 -12.62 35.70 3.06
N GLN A 610 -12.97 35.14 4.21
CA GLN A 610 -12.38 35.41 5.51
C GLN A 610 -12.15 34.07 6.18
N ALA A 611 -10.95 33.53 5.95
CA ALA A 611 -10.56 32.21 6.41
C ALA A 611 -9.82 32.23 7.76
N VAL A 612 -9.65 33.42 8.34
CA VAL A 612 -8.90 33.64 9.58
C VAL A 612 -9.80 34.23 10.64
N GLN A 613 -9.71 33.68 11.84
CA GLN A 613 -10.39 34.16 13.04
C GLN A 613 -9.47 33.99 14.26
N PHE A 614 -9.73 34.76 15.32
CA PHE A 614 -9.11 34.52 16.62
C PHE A 614 -10.20 34.18 17.63
N THR A 615 -9.89 33.23 18.51
CA THR A 615 -10.76 32.84 19.61
C THR A 615 -10.03 33.08 20.92
N CYS A 616 -10.73 33.70 21.88
CA CYS A 616 -10.18 34.11 23.17
C CYS A 616 -11.02 33.51 24.31
N PRO A 617 -10.73 32.28 24.74
CA PRO A 617 -11.37 31.70 25.92
C PRO A 617 -10.98 32.48 27.17
N THR A 618 -11.96 32.75 28.04
CA THR A 618 -11.76 33.52 29.28
C THR A 618 -12.48 32.85 30.44
N GLN A 619 -11.95 33.00 31.65
CA GLN A 619 -12.61 32.55 32.88
C GLN A 619 -13.81 33.43 33.24
N ASP A 620 -13.77 34.72 32.87
CA ASP A 620 -14.91 35.61 32.97
C ASP A 620 -15.85 35.41 31.77
N PRO A 621 -17.06 34.84 31.96
CA PRO A 621 -18.02 34.64 30.88
C PRO A 621 -18.56 35.97 30.32
N ASN A 622 -18.42 37.08 31.05
CA ASN A 622 -18.88 38.41 30.65
C ASN A 622 -17.77 39.28 30.06
N ALA A 623 -16.55 38.76 29.91
CA ALA A 623 -15.43 39.50 29.35
C ALA A 623 -15.79 40.08 27.96
N VAL A 624 -15.56 41.38 27.80
CA VAL A 624 -15.70 42.06 26.51
C VAL A 624 -14.43 41.83 25.70
N ARG A 625 -14.34 40.65 25.08
CA ARG A 625 -13.17 40.24 24.27
C ARG A 625 -12.95 41.10 23.04
N TYR A 626 -14.05 41.54 22.45
CA TYR A 626 -14.14 42.40 21.29
C TYR A 626 -15.12 43.51 21.62
N PRO A 627 -14.78 44.79 21.41
CA PRO A 627 -15.70 45.89 21.69
C PRO A 627 -16.96 45.76 20.81
N PRO A 628 -18.19 45.82 21.38
CA PRO A 628 -19.43 45.59 20.63
C PRO A 628 -19.65 46.57 19.47
N ASP A 629 -19.16 47.80 19.61
CA ASP A 629 -19.27 48.87 18.62
C ASP A 629 -17.98 49.02 17.79
N SER A 630 -17.09 48.02 17.81
CA SER A 630 -15.88 48.05 16.98
C SER A 630 -16.25 48.00 15.50
N ASP A 631 -15.61 48.85 14.70
CA ASP A 631 -15.63 48.82 13.24
C ASP A 631 -14.36 48.20 12.64
N GLY A 632 -13.49 47.63 13.50
CA GLY A 632 -12.25 47.01 13.09
C GLY A 632 -11.06 47.98 12.93
N THR A 633 -11.27 49.30 13.06
CA THR A 633 -10.23 50.31 12.84
C THR A 633 -9.32 50.54 14.04
N GLN A 634 -9.80 50.22 15.25
CA GLN A 634 -9.07 50.42 16.51
C GLN A 634 -8.94 49.14 17.34
N ALA A 635 -9.78 48.14 17.09
CA ALA A 635 -9.86 46.86 17.81
C ALA A 635 -10.49 45.80 16.90
N GLY A 636 -10.44 44.52 17.29
CA GLY A 636 -11.05 43.44 16.52
C GLY A 636 -12.58 43.51 16.42
N LEU A 637 -13.16 42.73 15.52
CA LEU A 637 -14.60 42.63 15.29
C LEU A 637 -15.15 41.34 15.93
N GLN A 638 -16.21 41.44 16.73
CA GLN A 638 -16.85 40.27 17.32
C GLN A 638 -17.59 39.43 16.27
N ASP A 639 -17.46 38.11 16.34
CA ASP A 639 -18.35 37.20 15.61
C ASP A 639 -19.80 37.36 16.13
N PRO A 640 -20.79 37.64 15.26
CA PRO A 640 -22.18 37.86 15.69
C PRO A 640 -22.83 36.66 16.40
N THR A 641 -22.30 35.45 16.17
CA THR A 641 -22.83 34.19 16.68
C THR A 641 -21.97 33.57 17.77
N ASN A 642 -20.69 33.95 17.86
CA ASN A 642 -19.76 33.45 18.86
C ASN A 642 -19.03 34.59 19.58
N ARG A 643 -19.49 34.94 20.80
CA ARG A 643 -18.87 36.02 21.59
C ARG A 643 -17.42 35.76 22.00
N GLY A 644 -16.95 34.52 21.88
CA GLY A 644 -15.57 34.10 22.15
C GLY A 644 -14.61 34.36 20.99
N ALA A 645 -15.12 34.56 19.78
CA ALA A 645 -14.34 34.64 18.56
C ALA A 645 -14.58 35.95 17.81
N GLY A 646 -13.65 36.29 16.92
CA GLY A 646 -13.74 37.51 16.13
C GLY A 646 -12.64 37.64 15.09
N ALA A 647 -12.84 38.61 14.19
CA ALA A 647 -11.82 38.98 13.22
C ALA A 647 -10.80 39.91 13.87
N GLY A 648 -9.52 39.56 13.71
CA GLY A 648 -8.43 40.27 14.35
C GLY A 648 -8.34 39.95 15.83
N PHE A 649 -7.37 40.57 16.47
CA PHE A 649 -7.01 40.24 17.83
C PHE A 649 -8.02 40.74 18.89
N PRO A 650 -8.25 39.98 19.97
CA PRO A 650 -9.08 40.40 21.09
C PRO A 650 -8.40 41.51 21.91
N VAL A 651 -9.13 42.17 22.81
CA VAL A 651 -8.63 43.26 23.68
C VAL A 651 -8.52 42.88 25.16
N VAL A 652 -8.60 41.59 25.48
CA VAL A 652 -8.53 41.06 26.85
C VAL A 652 -7.51 39.93 26.94
N ASN A 653 -7.07 39.63 28.16
CA ASN A 653 -6.26 38.45 28.40
C ASN A 653 -7.11 37.17 28.22
N CYS A 654 -6.68 36.27 27.34
CA CYS A 654 -7.33 34.97 27.12
C CYS A 654 -6.85 33.98 28.18
N ASP A 655 -7.50 34.00 29.35
CA ASP A 655 -7.10 33.25 30.55
C ASP A 655 -7.86 31.93 30.76
N GLY A 656 -8.52 31.43 29.72
CA GLY A 656 -9.20 30.14 29.73
C GLY A 656 -8.28 28.98 30.13
N TYR A 657 -8.80 28.05 30.93
CA TYR A 657 -8.05 26.90 31.42
C TYR A 657 -7.57 26.03 30.24
N ALA A 658 -6.25 25.90 30.08
CA ALA A 658 -5.59 25.16 28.98
C ALA A 658 -6.03 25.59 27.56
N SER A 659 -6.56 26.80 27.41
CA SER A 659 -7.04 27.34 26.13
C SER A 659 -6.76 28.84 26.06
N PRO A 660 -5.50 29.24 25.82
CA PRO A 660 -5.10 30.64 25.69
C PRO A 660 -5.57 31.26 24.36
N LEU A 661 -4.92 32.32 23.86
CA LEU A 661 -5.24 32.91 22.56
C LEU A 661 -5.12 31.85 21.45
N ARG A 662 -6.21 31.63 20.73
CA ARG A 662 -6.31 30.68 19.63
C ARG A 662 -6.39 31.40 18.30
N GLN A 663 -5.57 30.98 17.34
CA GLN A 663 -5.57 31.41 15.96
C GLN A 663 -6.20 30.29 15.12
N ASP A 664 -7.23 30.67 14.37
CA ASP A 664 -8.02 29.78 13.54
C ASP A 664 -7.72 30.10 12.07
N VAL A 665 -7.23 29.12 11.30
CA VAL A 665 -6.97 29.29 9.85
C VAL A 665 -7.58 28.14 9.05
N HIS A 666 -8.52 28.46 8.16
CA HIS A 666 -9.15 27.52 7.25
C HIS A 666 -8.47 27.54 5.88
N LEU A 667 -8.30 26.38 5.25
CA LEU A 667 -7.72 26.28 3.91
C LEU A 667 -8.78 25.93 2.86
N PRO A 668 -8.63 26.40 1.62
CA PRO A 668 -9.49 26.02 0.50
C PRO A 668 -9.42 24.51 0.23
N SER A 669 -10.53 23.92 -0.21
CA SER A 669 -10.68 22.47 -0.42
C SER A 669 -11.03 22.08 -1.87
N CYS A 670 -11.01 23.01 -2.81
CA CYS A 670 -11.16 22.71 -4.24
C CYS A 670 -9.85 22.95 -4.98
N TYR A 671 -9.35 21.93 -5.68
CA TYR A 671 -8.11 21.97 -6.44
C TYR A 671 -8.34 21.96 -7.96
N ASP A 672 -7.68 22.87 -8.69
CA ASP A 672 -7.65 22.89 -10.15
C ASP A 672 -6.43 22.09 -10.68
N PRO A 673 -6.63 20.85 -11.16
CA PRO A 673 -5.53 20.04 -11.68
C PRO A 673 -4.85 20.67 -12.91
N ARG A 674 -5.50 21.61 -13.61
CA ARG A 674 -4.94 22.27 -14.80
C ARG A 674 -3.91 23.33 -14.44
N ALA A 675 -3.97 23.89 -13.23
CA ALA A 675 -3.02 24.88 -12.74
C ALA A 675 -1.71 24.23 -12.25
N GLY A 676 -1.75 22.94 -11.92
CA GLY A 676 -0.61 22.20 -11.35
C GLY A 676 -0.46 22.41 -9.84
N LEU A 677 0.44 21.64 -9.24
CA LEU A 677 0.62 21.55 -7.78
C LEU A 677 1.27 22.80 -7.17
N ASP A 678 2.14 23.48 -7.94
CA ASP A 678 2.94 24.60 -7.45
C ASP A 678 2.24 25.97 -7.54
N ALA A 679 1.16 26.07 -8.32
CA ALA A 679 0.49 27.32 -8.63
C ALA A 679 -0.45 27.78 -7.49
N HIS A 680 0.07 27.82 -6.25
CA HIS A 680 -0.65 28.08 -5.00
C HIS A 680 -1.59 29.30 -5.02
N ALA A 681 -1.29 30.32 -5.83
CA ALA A 681 -2.11 31.53 -5.96
C ALA A 681 -3.39 31.34 -6.80
N SER A 682 -3.50 30.24 -7.57
CA SER A 682 -4.59 30.01 -8.52
C SER A 682 -5.11 28.58 -8.58
N ASN A 683 -4.40 27.61 -8.00
CA ASN A 683 -4.75 26.21 -8.04
C ASN A 683 -5.79 25.82 -6.98
N MET A 684 -6.06 26.67 -5.97
CA MET A 684 -6.98 26.36 -4.88
C MET A 684 -8.13 27.37 -4.77
N ALA A 685 -9.31 26.90 -4.39
CA ALA A 685 -10.48 27.72 -4.11
C ALA A 685 -11.33 27.12 -2.97
N PHE A 686 -12.06 27.98 -2.26
CA PHE A 686 -13.10 27.52 -1.34
C PHE A 686 -14.34 27.05 -2.12
N PRO A 687 -15.02 25.99 -1.66
CA PRO A 687 -16.23 25.47 -2.29
C PRO A 687 -17.39 26.47 -2.13
N ARG A 688 -18.46 26.28 -2.92
CA ARG A 688 -19.65 27.14 -2.92
C ARG A 688 -20.86 26.39 -2.41
N ASP A 689 -21.80 27.09 -1.79
CA ASP A 689 -23.09 26.52 -1.42
C ASP A 689 -23.78 25.89 -2.63
N ALA A 690 -24.10 24.61 -2.51
CA ALA A 690 -24.81 23.81 -3.51
C ALA A 690 -26.28 23.58 -3.12
N GLY A 691 -26.73 24.15 -2.00
CA GLY A 691 -28.05 23.93 -1.44
C GLY A 691 -28.13 22.62 -0.63
N GLY A 692 -29.19 22.50 0.18
CA GLY A 692 -29.38 21.33 1.04
C GLY A 692 -28.34 21.18 2.16
N GLY A 693 -27.54 22.23 2.44
CA GLY A 693 -26.43 22.17 3.39
C GLY A 693 -25.14 21.62 2.81
N LYS A 694 -25.08 21.39 1.49
CA LYS A 694 -23.90 20.87 0.79
C LYS A 694 -23.05 21.98 0.18
N GLN A 695 -21.77 21.69 -0.01
CA GLN A 695 -20.82 22.59 -0.68
C GLN A 695 -20.12 21.85 -1.81
N ASP A 696 -20.06 22.47 -3.00
CA ASP A 696 -19.48 21.85 -4.19
C ASP A 696 -18.36 22.71 -4.78
N CYS A 697 -17.41 22.04 -5.40
CA CYS A 697 -16.32 22.62 -6.14
C CYS A 697 -16.75 23.06 -7.55
N PRO A 698 -16.02 24.03 -8.15
CA PRO A 698 -16.27 24.38 -9.55
C PRO A 698 -16.09 23.17 -10.47
N ALA A 699 -16.87 23.10 -11.55
CA ALA A 699 -16.80 21.99 -12.49
C ALA A 699 -15.37 21.76 -13.03
N GLY A 700 -14.91 20.50 -12.97
CA GLY A 700 -13.58 20.09 -13.39
C GLY A 700 -12.48 20.27 -12.32
N TRP A 701 -12.84 20.71 -11.12
CA TRP A 701 -11.96 20.78 -9.96
C TRP A 701 -12.13 19.52 -9.11
N VAL A 702 -11.09 19.18 -8.36
CA VAL A 702 -11.08 18.04 -7.42
C VAL A 702 -11.44 18.56 -6.03
N HIS A 703 -12.42 17.94 -5.38
CA HIS A 703 -12.74 18.23 -3.99
C HIS A 703 -11.74 17.46 -3.09
N LEU A 704 -11.13 18.15 -2.14
CA LEU A 704 -10.13 17.65 -1.20
C LEU A 704 -10.62 17.83 0.25
N PRO A 705 -9.96 17.23 1.26
CA PRO A 705 -10.30 17.52 2.65
C PRO A 705 -10.20 19.02 2.95
N HIS A 706 -11.13 19.53 3.74
CA HIS A 706 -11.07 20.90 4.24
C HIS A 706 -10.20 20.92 5.51
N LEU A 707 -9.01 21.55 5.39
CA LEU A 707 -8.10 21.69 6.53
C LEU A 707 -8.45 22.91 7.37
N PHE A 708 -8.40 22.72 8.69
CA PHE A 708 -8.52 23.79 9.66
C PHE A 708 -7.38 23.69 10.68
N PHE A 709 -6.55 24.73 10.74
CA PHE A 709 -5.46 24.85 11.69
C PHE A 709 -5.98 25.51 12.95
N GLU A 710 -5.86 24.79 14.06
CA GLU A 710 -6.16 25.28 15.39
C GLU A 710 -4.83 25.48 16.14
N VAL A 711 -4.43 26.74 16.33
CA VAL A 711 -3.12 27.08 16.92
C VAL A 711 -3.32 27.85 18.21
N TYR A 712 -2.86 27.29 19.33
CA TYR A 712 -2.86 27.97 20.61
C TYR A 712 -1.48 28.53 20.93
N TRP A 713 -1.42 29.80 21.31
CA TRP A 713 -0.20 30.49 21.69
C TRP A 713 -0.08 30.58 23.21
N ASP A 714 1.12 30.40 23.78
CA ASP A 714 1.36 30.52 25.22
C ASP A 714 1.39 31.99 25.68
N THR A 715 0.27 32.69 25.48
CA THR A 715 0.03 34.06 25.91
C THR A 715 -0.05 34.25 27.44
N PRO A 716 -0.46 33.26 28.27
CA PRO A 716 -0.58 33.45 29.72
C PRO A 716 0.70 33.91 30.41
N GLN A 717 1.88 33.56 29.91
CA GLN A 717 3.15 34.01 30.48
C GLN A 717 3.36 35.54 30.39
N PHE A 718 2.60 36.22 29.52
CA PHE A 718 2.67 37.67 29.32
C PHE A 718 1.55 38.43 30.04
N ALA A 719 0.64 37.74 30.73
CA ALA A 719 -0.55 38.35 31.33
C ALA A 719 -0.25 39.52 32.29
N ASN A 720 0.87 39.46 33.01
CA ASN A 720 1.27 40.50 33.96
C ASN A 720 2.17 41.61 33.35
N ALA A 721 2.49 41.52 32.05
CA ALA A 721 3.42 42.42 31.37
C ALA A 721 2.72 43.52 30.55
N TRP A 722 1.39 43.54 30.54
CA TRP A 722 0.57 44.50 29.81
C TRP A 722 -0.70 44.87 30.61
N ASP A 723 -1.18 46.10 30.42
CA ASP A 723 -2.42 46.61 31.01
C ASP A 723 -3.44 46.87 29.89
N PRO A 724 -4.61 46.20 29.89
CA PRO A 724 -5.63 46.37 28.86
C PRO A 724 -6.19 47.79 28.78
N ASP A 725 -5.93 48.49 27.69
CA ASP A 725 -6.50 49.82 27.39
C ASP A 725 -7.90 49.75 26.77
N GLY A 726 -8.40 48.53 26.53
CA GLY A 726 -9.69 48.24 25.90
C GLY A 726 -9.72 48.50 24.39
N ARG A 727 -8.56 48.75 23.76
CA ARG A 727 -8.44 49.07 22.33
C ARG A 727 -7.51 48.11 21.60
N ALA A 728 -6.32 47.79 22.13
CA ALA A 728 -5.38 46.91 21.45
C ALA A 728 -4.66 45.96 22.40
N GLN A 729 -4.36 44.75 21.93
CA GLN A 729 -3.53 43.79 22.67
C GLN A 729 -2.03 43.95 22.33
N PRO A 730 -1.12 43.37 23.14
CA PRO A 730 0.32 43.57 23.00
C PRO A 730 0.97 42.61 21.98
N PHE A 731 0.19 41.85 21.21
CA PHE A 731 0.73 40.85 20.29
C PHE A 731 0.77 41.34 18.84
N VAL A 732 1.80 40.90 18.12
CA VAL A 732 2.11 41.27 16.74
C VAL A 732 2.51 40.01 15.99
N LEU A 733 1.96 39.80 14.79
CA LEU A 733 2.42 38.72 13.91
C LEU A 733 3.80 39.06 13.33
N ALA A 734 4.57 38.05 12.96
CA ALA A 734 5.94 38.21 12.44
C ALA A 734 6.06 39.13 11.22
N ASN A 735 4.98 39.27 10.44
CA ASN A 735 4.88 40.19 9.30
C ASN A 735 4.56 41.66 9.72
N GLY A 736 4.68 41.98 11.01
CA GLY A 736 4.45 43.31 11.57
C GLY A 736 2.98 43.67 11.79
N ASP A 737 2.05 42.72 11.72
CA ASP A 737 0.63 42.99 11.89
C ASP A 737 0.17 43.03 13.36
N ARG A 738 -0.30 44.19 13.82
CA ARG A 738 -0.95 44.36 15.13
C ARG A 738 -2.46 44.14 15.12
N THR A 739 -3.08 44.00 13.95
CA THR A 739 -4.53 43.79 13.83
C THR A 739 -4.91 42.31 13.93
N GLY A 740 -4.02 41.42 13.51
CA GLY A 740 -4.27 39.98 13.34
C GLY A 740 -4.90 39.63 11.99
N PHE A 741 -5.39 40.61 11.20
CA PHE A 741 -6.02 40.35 9.91
C PHE A 741 -5.05 39.77 8.85
N GLY A 742 -3.75 40.01 9.03
CA GLY A 742 -2.67 39.55 8.17
C GLY A 742 -2.15 38.16 8.50
N SER A 743 -2.85 37.39 9.34
CA SER A 743 -2.55 35.99 9.59
C SER A 743 -2.88 35.13 8.36
N HIS A 744 -2.19 34.00 8.24
CA HIS A 744 -2.32 33.06 7.14
C HIS A 744 -1.86 31.67 7.59
N GLY A 745 -2.07 30.68 6.74
CA GLY A 745 -1.63 29.31 6.93
C GLY A 745 -1.22 28.70 5.61
N ASP A 746 -0.21 27.85 5.67
CA ASP A 746 0.43 27.25 4.52
C ASP A 746 0.53 25.73 4.72
N PHE A 747 0.40 25.01 3.61
CA PHE A 747 0.41 23.55 3.59
C PHE A 747 1.11 23.02 2.36
N VAL A 748 1.93 21.98 2.55
CA VAL A 748 2.37 21.10 1.46
C VAL A 748 2.00 19.67 1.80
N ALA A 749 1.30 19.02 0.87
CA ALA A 749 0.87 17.64 1.01
C ALA A 749 2.05 16.67 0.99
N GLY A 750 2.09 15.78 1.98
CA GLY A 750 3.00 14.66 2.10
C GLY A 750 2.31 13.46 2.74
N TRP A 751 1.03 13.24 2.39
CA TRP A 751 0.24 12.10 2.84
C TRP A 751 0.49 10.87 1.96
N ASP A 752 0.53 9.71 2.59
CA ASP A 752 0.21 8.46 1.90
C ASP A 752 -1.25 8.54 1.40
N GLU A 753 -1.44 8.58 0.08
CA GLU A 753 -2.73 8.83 -0.55
C GLU A 753 -3.77 7.76 -0.18
N ASP A 754 -3.31 6.51 0.00
CA ASP A 754 -4.18 5.38 0.33
C ASP A 754 -4.72 5.47 1.76
N THR A 755 -3.83 5.74 2.72
CA THR A 755 -4.24 5.95 4.11
C THR A 755 -5.17 7.14 4.22
N LEU A 756 -4.87 8.24 3.53
CA LEU A 756 -5.76 9.40 3.55
C LEU A 756 -7.11 9.11 2.88
N ALA A 757 -7.14 8.34 1.78
CA ALA A 757 -8.38 7.91 1.15
C ALA A 757 -9.23 7.06 2.12
N ALA A 758 -8.63 6.09 2.81
CA ALA A 758 -9.35 5.28 3.80
C ALA A 758 -9.93 6.14 4.95
N ILE A 759 -9.18 7.16 5.40
CA ILE A 759 -9.64 8.11 6.41
C ILE A 759 -10.80 8.96 5.86
N ILE A 760 -10.71 9.45 4.62
CA ILE A 760 -11.79 10.17 3.95
C ILE A 760 -13.05 9.30 3.90
N ASP A 761 -12.94 8.03 3.56
CA ASP A 761 -14.09 7.18 3.29
C ASP A 761 -14.78 6.70 4.59
N GLY A 762 -14.00 6.44 5.64
CA GLY A 762 -14.48 5.70 6.81
C GLY A 762 -14.36 6.40 8.15
N CYS A 763 -13.71 7.57 8.26
CA CYS A 763 -13.42 8.16 9.55
C CYS A 763 -14.38 9.28 9.99
N ASP A 764 -14.89 9.14 11.21
CA ASP A 764 -15.57 10.21 11.96
C ASP A 764 -15.16 10.17 13.44
N ALA A 765 -13.85 10.14 13.69
CA ALA A 765 -13.29 10.08 15.05
C ALA A 765 -13.48 11.40 15.83
N GLY A 766 -13.83 12.50 15.15
CA GLY A 766 -13.96 13.82 15.74
C GLY A 766 -12.71 14.23 16.51
N ASP A 767 -12.91 14.86 17.67
CA ASP A 767 -11.83 15.29 18.57
C ASP A 767 -11.09 14.14 19.26
N SER A 768 -11.53 12.88 19.09
CA SER A 768 -10.78 11.72 19.64
C SER A 768 -9.47 11.45 18.91
N GLY A 769 -9.32 11.99 17.69
CA GLY A 769 -8.09 11.96 16.92
C GLY A 769 -8.12 11.00 15.75
N MET A 770 -7.37 11.34 14.69
CA MET A 770 -7.18 10.51 13.51
C MET A 770 -6.54 9.18 13.86
N ASP A 771 -5.81 9.04 14.98
CA ASP A 771 -5.27 7.75 15.45
C ASP A 771 -6.34 6.70 15.80
N ARG A 772 -7.61 7.12 15.87
CA ARG A 772 -8.76 6.26 16.16
C ARG A 772 -9.55 5.84 14.93
N CYS A 773 -9.19 6.30 13.73
CA CYS A 773 -9.84 5.78 12.53
C CYS A 773 -9.45 4.30 12.30
N PRO A 774 -10.27 3.52 11.59
CA PRO A 774 -10.02 2.09 11.37
C PRO A 774 -8.72 1.76 10.60
N GLU A 775 -8.25 2.67 9.74
CA GLU A 775 -7.13 2.45 8.81
C GLU A 775 -6.20 3.68 8.75
N THR A 776 -5.35 3.84 9.76
CA THR A 776 -4.62 5.11 10.02
C THR A 776 -3.12 5.02 9.79
N GLY A 777 -2.64 3.84 9.41
CA GLY A 777 -1.22 3.54 9.33
C GLY A 777 -0.54 3.47 10.70
N PRO A 778 0.78 3.26 10.73
CA PRO A 778 1.56 3.27 11.97
C PRO A 778 1.49 4.61 12.69
N LEU A 779 1.49 4.54 14.03
CA LEU A 779 1.65 5.70 14.89
C LEU A 779 3.13 5.99 15.10
N ASN A 780 3.44 7.27 15.21
CA ASN A 780 4.73 7.75 15.63
C ASN A 780 4.95 7.39 17.11
N PRO A 781 6.05 6.70 17.48
CA PRO A 781 6.31 6.30 18.87
C PRO A 781 6.68 7.48 19.80
N GLY A 782 6.60 8.72 19.32
CA GLY A 782 6.97 9.94 20.03
C GLY A 782 8.35 10.48 19.65
N ASP A 783 8.81 10.19 18.43
CA ASP A 783 10.10 10.66 17.95
C ASP A 783 10.15 12.19 17.83
N LYS A 784 11.24 12.76 18.34
CA LYS A 784 11.51 14.20 18.35
C LYS A 784 11.93 14.67 16.95
N CYS A 785 10.98 14.83 16.04
CA CYS A 785 11.30 15.33 14.71
C CYS A 785 11.61 16.83 14.75
N ARG A 786 12.89 17.17 14.78
CA ARG A 786 13.41 18.55 14.74
C ARG A 786 14.10 18.80 13.41
N ILE A 787 13.73 19.90 12.78
CA ILE A 787 14.25 20.29 11.47
C ILE A 787 15.14 21.51 11.69
N PRO A 788 16.44 21.45 11.35
CA PRO A 788 17.32 22.61 11.48
C PRO A 788 16.87 23.75 10.57
N SER A 789 16.67 24.93 11.14
CA SER A 789 16.34 26.13 10.37
C SER A 789 17.58 26.69 9.65
N ILE A 790 17.47 26.92 8.34
CA ILE A 790 18.52 27.54 7.52
C ILE A 790 18.61 29.05 7.82
N PHE A 791 17.46 29.68 8.10
CA PHE A 791 17.37 31.08 8.51
C PHE A 791 16.68 31.18 9.87
N PRO A 792 17.37 30.76 10.96
CA PRO A 792 16.80 30.79 12.29
C PRO A 792 16.59 32.23 12.76
N ASP A 793 15.59 32.41 13.60
CA ASP A 793 15.38 33.68 14.30
C ASP A 793 16.57 33.97 15.24
N PRO A 794 16.82 35.25 15.58
CA PRO A 794 17.85 35.60 16.56
C PRO A 794 17.55 34.93 17.90
N GLN A 795 18.59 34.33 18.50
CA GLN A 795 18.49 33.58 19.76
C GLN A 795 18.39 34.48 21.01
N GLN A 796 18.15 35.78 20.83
CA GLN A 796 18.01 36.72 21.94
C GLN A 796 16.63 36.57 22.58
N GLU A 797 16.56 36.72 23.90
CA GLU A 797 15.28 36.63 24.62
C GLU A 797 14.32 37.77 24.25
N TRP A 798 14.87 38.95 23.98
CA TRP A 798 14.16 40.14 23.52
C TRP A 798 14.85 40.69 22.27
N LEU A 799 14.07 41.11 21.27
CA LEU A 799 14.52 41.64 20.00
C LEU A 799 14.17 43.13 19.90
N ASP A 800 15.09 43.93 19.38
CA ASP A 800 14.83 45.35 19.10
C ASP A 800 13.91 45.52 17.88
N GLU A 801 13.98 44.60 16.91
CA GLU A 801 13.20 44.59 15.68
C GLU A 801 12.67 43.18 15.39
N LEU A 802 11.55 43.08 14.67
CA LEU A 802 11.00 41.79 14.24
C LEU A 802 11.94 41.13 13.21
N PRO A 803 12.08 39.80 13.20
CA PRO A 803 12.89 39.12 12.19
C PRO A 803 12.48 39.50 10.76
N GLY A 804 13.47 39.80 9.89
CA GLY A 804 13.21 40.32 8.55
C GLY A 804 13.01 41.82 8.46
N ASP A 805 13.30 42.55 9.54
CA ASP A 805 13.20 44.01 9.65
C ASP A 805 11.76 44.49 9.34
N ASN A 806 10.77 43.68 9.73
CA ASN A 806 9.37 43.94 9.45
C ASN A 806 8.85 45.11 10.29
N PRO A 807 8.40 46.22 9.66
CA PRO A 807 7.85 47.34 10.39
C PRO A 807 6.49 46.98 10.99
N VAL A 808 6.28 47.40 12.23
CA VAL A 808 5.00 47.22 12.90
C VAL A 808 3.96 48.16 12.28
N SER A 809 2.75 47.65 12.04
CA SER A 809 1.63 48.35 11.41
C SER A 809 0.30 47.85 11.95
N GLY A 810 -0.77 48.66 11.82
CA GLY A 810 -2.11 48.31 12.32
C GLY A 810 -2.55 49.25 13.44
N TRP A 811 -3.28 48.71 14.42
CA TRP A 811 -3.82 49.52 15.52
C TRP A 811 -2.71 50.15 16.37
N GLY A 812 -2.90 51.42 16.75
CA GLY A 812 -2.03 52.13 17.69
C GLY A 812 -0.60 52.39 17.17
N VAL A 813 -0.40 52.39 15.86
CA VAL A 813 0.83 52.81 15.14
C VAL A 813 0.44 53.90 14.16
#